data_AF-A0A4U7BQ13-F1
#
_entry.id   AF-A0A4U7BQ13-F1
#
_cell.length_a   1.000
_cell.length_b   1.000
_cell.length_c   1.000
_cell.angle_alpha   90.00
_cell.angle_beta   90.00
_cell.angle_gamma   90.00
#
_symmetry.space_group_name_H-M   'P 1'
#
loop_
_entity.id
_entity.type
_entity.pdbx_description
1 polymer ?
#
loop_
_entity_poly.entity_id
_entity_poly.type
_entity_poly.pdbx_seq_one_letter_code
_entity_poly.pdbx_strand_id
1 'polypeptide(L)'
;MQYEIQINKNIEIFDIDKVAKQASGAVLMRQGKSVILATVTREEKPVEEDFLPLTVQYIEKAYAAGKIPGGYVKRETKPSDAETLTARIIDRSLRPLFPKGYAYPTQIVVMVLSVDPQTDLQVMSLNAASVALYLSDIPIKAPVCGVRIGRIDGNFILNPTNEELKKSTLDLYVSGVKDELLMIEMRALPSDEFAMIEIKFPDDQPPIQIVPENTQAMNELNEDETLEALSLAQKAILEGSSIYEKTFTKHKKNNPVELKNEIEYPEIFTFVENNFYNDIKQAINQMAKSERASELNKIAKEILKLEIAKEWDEDSILDTLNKIKRNIIRSQILNEGKRADGRGLKEVRPISIETNILPNAHGSCLFTRGQTQALVVATLGGDNDAQMIDLLNEKNPVSERFMVNYNFPGFSVGEASPIKAPSRRELGHGNLGKRALYPSVPQDYPYVIRLVSEILESNGSSSMATVCGGSLALRAAGVPSLDLIAGVAMGLIFENDQFAVLTDIMGLEDHDGDMDFKVAGSKKGITALQMDIKLGGIDQEKLKIALYQAKEGRLHILDIMEKAAKEIIVNEEILPKIELFNIDPSKIVDIIGQGGKTIKEIIEKFNVSIDLDRDKGEVKISGCNNEQIMAAKDYIKNITNSQKNHKKFSKDKNLSDFELGQEFEGVVKKITQFGAFVELKNNIDGLIHHSKIKHLNIKEQDILRVKVSEIKNGKISVDLCE
;
A
#
# COMPACT_ATOMS: atom_id res chain seq x y z
N MET A 1 26.74 25.91 11.58
CA MET A 1 25.85 26.83 12.34
C MET A 1 24.60 26.07 12.70
N GLN A 2 23.97 26.35 13.85
CA GLN A 2 22.78 25.65 14.31
C GLN A 2 21.63 26.64 14.52
N TYR A 3 20.44 26.26 14.07
CA TYR A 3 19.20 27.02 14.21
C TYR A 3 18.14 26.15 14.84
N GLU A 4 17.54 26.63 15.93
CA GLU A 4 16.37 25.99 16.56
C GLU A 4 15.13 26.82 16.23
N ILE A 5 14.11 26.16 15.71
CA ILE A 5 12.89 26.79 15.22
C ILE A 5 11.71 26.05 15.84
N GLN A 6 10.78 26.79 16.44
CA GLN A 6 9.49 26.27 16.85
C GLN A 6 8.47 26.53 15.74
N ILE A 7 7.87 25.46 15.23
CA ILE A 7 7.00 25.50 14.04
C ILE A 7 5.91 24.43 14.19
N ASN A 8 4.65 24.82 14.09
CA ASN A 8 3.51 23.89 14.01
C ASN A 8 3.55 22.75 15.08
N LYS A 9 3.79 23.13 16.36
CA LYS A 9 3.99 22.27 17.55
C LYS A 9 5.31 21.50 17.65
N ASN A 10 6.13 21.53 16.61
CA ASN A 10 7.43 20.86 16.57
C ASN A 10 8.56 21.82 16.94
N ILE A 11 9.60 21.26 17.54
CA ILE A 11 10.91 21.92 17.66
C ILE A 11 11.82 21.26 16.63
N GLU A 12 12.22 22.04 15.64
CA GLU A 12 13.09 21.62 14.56
C GLU A 12 14.45 22.28 14.69
N ILE A 13 15.53 21.47 14.66
CA ILE A 13 16.90 21.95 14.78
C ILE A 13 17.64 21.69 13.47
N PHE A 14 18.14 22.75 12.84
CA PHE A 14 18.85 22.71 11.57
C PHE A 14 20.34 23.02 11.79
N ASP A 15 21.19 22.03 11.52
CA ASP A 15 22.63 22.23 11.40
C ASP A 15 22.99 22.47 9.92
N ILE A 16 23.41 23.70 9.60
CA ILE A 16 23.89 24.10 8.26
C ILE A 16 25.42 24.28 8.27
N ASP A 17 26.07 24.13 7.11
CA ASP A 17 27.54 24.23 6.97
C ASP A 17 28.33 23.36 7.95
N LYS A 18 27.74 22.23 8.39
CA LYS A 18 28.35 21.29 9.33
C LYS A 18 28.84 20.03 8.62
N VAL A 19 27.99 19.44 7.78
CA VAL A 19 28.22 18.18 7.06
C VAL A 19 27.96 18.36 5.57
N ALA A 20 28.49 17.45 4.73
CA ALA A 20 28.27 17.43 3.28
C ALA A 20 28.57 18.78 2.57
N LYS A 21 29.62 19.48 3.00
CA LYS A 21 29.97 20.85 2.54
C LYS A 21 30.26 20.98 1.04
N GLN A 22 30.56 19.87 0.37
CA GLN A 22 30.77 19.84 -1.09
C GLN A 22 29.47 19.90 -1.89
N ALA A 23 28.32 19.61 -1.27
CA ALA A 23 27.03 19.69 -1.94
C ALA A 23 26.66 21.15 -2.25
N SER A 24 25.86 21.35 -3.29
CA SER A 24 25.29 22.65 -3.64
C SER A 24 24.47 23.20 -2.46
N GLY A 25 23.70 22.38 -1.77
CA GLY A 25 23.07 22.69 -0.49
C GLY A 25 23.02 21.47 0.42
N ALA A 26 23.13 21.66 1.74
CA ALA A 26 23.07 20.56 2.70
C ALA A 26 22.55 21.01 4.06
N VAL A 27 21.75 20.15 4.68
CA VAL A 27 21.14 20.36 6.00
C VAL A 27 21.16 19.05 6.77
N LEU A 28 21.60 19.11 8.03
CA LEU A 28 21.36 18.05 9.00
C LEU A 28 20.24 18.52 9.95
N MET A 29 19.04 18.00 9.75
CA MET A 29 17.85 18.36 10.52
C MET A 29 17.62 17.36 11.66
N ARG A 30 17.17 17.87 12.81
CA ARG A 30 16.80 17.06 13.97
C ARG A 30 15.43 17.48 14.50
N GLN A 31 14.62 16.49 14.86
CA GLN A 31 13.33 16.68 15.52
C GLN A 31 13.16 15.54 16.53
N GLY A 32 13.09 15.87 17.83
CA GLY A 32 13.19 14.86 18.88
C GLY A 32 14.51 14.07 18.76
N LYS A 33 14.42 12.73 18.68
CA LYS A 33 15.57 11.85 18.41
C LYS A 33 15.77 11.51 16.93
N SER A 34 14.88 11.96 16.05
CA SER A 34 15.04 11.77 14.60
C SER A 34 16.11 12.68 14.06
N VAL A 35 16.93 12.17 13.13
CA VAL A 35 18.00 12.92 12.46
C VAL A 35 17.95 12.58 10.97
N ILE A 36 17.85 13.61 10.13
CA ILE A 36 17.82 13.49 8.67
C ILE A 36 18.91 14.35 8.06
N LEU A 37 19.65 13.79 7.11
CA LEU A 37 20.57 14.52 6.25
C LEU A 37 19.90 14.70 4.88
N ALA A 38 19.70 15.95 4.48
CA ALA A 38 19.27 16.29 3.14
C ALA A 38 20.41 17.01 2.40
N THR A 39 20.68 16.59 1.16
CA THR A 39 21.70 17.19 0.29
C THR A 39 21.14 17.44 -1.10
N VAL A 40 21.54 18.55 -1.70
CA VAL A 40 21.26 18.93 -3.09
C VAL A 40 22.57 19.09 -3.83
N THR A 41 22.70 18.42 -4.97
CA THR A 41 23.83 18.56 -5.88
C THR A 41 23.30 18.83 -7.28
N ARG A 42 24.01 19.64 -8.05
CA ARG A 42 23.75 19.84 -9.47
C ARG A 42 25.05 19.73 -10.26
N GLU A 43 24.94 19.31 -11.50
CA GLU A 43 26.04 19.35 -12.45
C GLU A 43 26.29 20.78 -12.96
N GLU A 44 27.48 21.03 -13.50
CA GLU A 44 27.86 22.32 -14.07
C GLU A 44 27.33 22.54 -15.49
N LYS A 45 27.01 21.46 -16.21
CA LYS A 45 26.55 21.53 -17.60
C LYS A 45 25.04 21.26 -17.68
N PRO A 46 24.27 22.08 -18.41
CA PRO A 46 22.87 21.77 -18.67
C PRO A 46 22.75 20.63 -19.68
N VAL A 47 21.63 19.90 -19.63
CA VAL A 47 21.24 18.97 -20.69
C VAL A 47 20.72 19.73 -21.90
N GLU A 48 20.71 19.14 -23.10
CA GLU A 48 20.22 19.80 -24.32
C GLU A 48 18.70 19.79 -24.40
N GLU A 49 18.08 18.73 -23.87
CA GLU A 49 16.64 18.54 -23.89
C GLU A 49 15.90 19.57 -23.02
N ASP A 50 14.64 19.86 -23.38
CA ASP A 50 13.79 20.79 -22.65
C ASP A 50 12.96 20.06 -21.57
N PHE A 51 13.65 19.54 -20.56
CA PHE A 51 13.02 18.99 -19.37
C PHE A 51 13.84 19.32 -18.12
N LEU A 52 13.21 19.16 -16.96
CA LEU A 52 13.88 19.29 -15.66
C LEU A 52 14.48 17.94 -15.22
N PRO A 53 15.82 17.74 -15.33
CA PRO A 53 16.49 16.50 -14.94
C PRO A 53 16.69 16.39 -13.42
N LEU A 54 15.58 16.33 -12.69
CA LEU A 54 15.55 16.18 -11.24
C LEU A 54 15.39 14.71 -10.84
N THR A 55 16.34 14.22 -10.04
CA THR A 55 16.28 12.92 -9.36
C THR A 55 16.18 13.14 -7.85
N VAL A 56 15.18 12.52 -7.22
CA VAL A 56 15.02 12.52 -5.77
C VAL A 56 15.18 11.10 -5.24
N GLN A 57 16.02 10.94 -4.22
CA GLN A 57 16.20 9.69 -3.48
C GLN A 57 15.95 9.95 -2.00
N TYR A 58 15.10 9.12 -1.40
CA TYR A 58 14.93 9.04 0.03
C TYR A 58 15.38 7.65 0.47
N ILE A 59 16.24 7.60 1.49
CA ILE A 59 16.96 6.39 1.89
C ILE A 59 16.81 6.20 3.40
N GLU A 60 16.27 5.06 3.78
CA GLU A 60 16.14 4.62 5.16
C GLU A 60 17.33 3.73 5.53
N LYS A 61 18.06 4.11 6.58
CA LYS A 61 19.15 3.30 7.09
C LYS A 61 18.66 2.46 8.24
N ALA A 62 18.83 1.14 8.18
CA ALA A 62 18.34 0.25 9.24
C ALA A 62 18.95 0.58 10.61
N TYR A 63 20.22 1.05 10.62
CA TYR A 63 20.88 1.50 11.83
C TYR A 63 20.20 2.71 12.49
N ALA A 64 19.40 3.49 11.75
CA ALA A 64 18.68 4.64 12.30
C ALA A 64 17.66 4.22 13.38
N ALA A 65 17.19 2.97 13.31
CA ALA A 65 16.36 2.33 14.33
C ALA A 65 17.13 1.26 15.14
N GLY A 66 18.46 1.19 15.02
CA GLY A 66 19.29 0.17 15.66
C GLY A 66 19.06 -1.25 15.13
N LYS A 67 18.55 -1.40 13.90
CA LYS A 67 18.28 -2.69 13.26
C LYS A 67 19.38 -3.09 12.28
N ILE A 68 19.52 -4.40 12.05
CA ILE A 68 20.26 -4.96 10.92
C ILE A 68 19.24 -5.28 9.82
N PRO A 69 19.48 -4.93 8.53
CA PRO A 69 18.56 -5.25 7.45
C PRO A 69 18.16 -6.73 7.43
N GLY A 70 16.87 -7.02 7.27
CA GLY A 70 16.33 -8.39 7.33
C GLY A 70 16.84 -9.31 6.23
N GLY A 71 17.12 -8.78 5.03
CA GLY A 71 17.52 -9.54 3.85
C GLY A 71 18.81 -10.38 4.01
N TYR A 72 19.03 -11.32 3.08
CA TYR A 72 20.17 -12.25 3.13
C TYR A 72 21.54 -11.54 3.19
N VAL A 73 21.69 -10.46 2.42
CA VAL A 73 22.94 -9.70 2.29
C VAL A 73 23.22 -8.78 3.51
N LYS A 74 22.26 -8.63 4.44
CA LYS A 74 22.37 -7.77 5.64
C LYS A 74 22.81 -6.33 5.33
N ARG A 75 22.34 -5.81 4.19
CA ARG A 75 22.62 -4.48 3.67
C ARG A 75 21.37 -3.93 3.00
N GLU A 76 21.16 -2.62 3.03
CA GLU A 76 20.11 -1.96 2.25
C GLU A 76 20.37 -2.20 0.74
N THR A 77 19.31 -2.56 0.00
CA THR A 77 19.42 -2.94 -1.42
C THR A 77 18.55 -2.05 -2.31
N LYS A 78 17.53 -2.61 -2.96
CA LYS A 78 16.56 -1.85 -3.73
C LYS A 78 15.71 -0.98 -2.77
N PRO A 79 15.33 0.24 -3.18
CA PRO A 79 14.38 1.03 -2.42
C PRO A 79 13.10 0.26 -2.17
N SER A 80 12.57 0.38 -0.96
CA SER A 80 11.23 -0.07 -0.59
C SER A 80 10.16 0.79 -1.25
N ASP A 81 8.91 0.32 -1.20
CA ASP A 81 7.75 1.11 -1.66
C ASP A 81 7.62 2.39 -0.81
N ALA A 82 7.83 2.31 0.50
CA ALA A 82 7.81 3.46 1.40
C ALA A 82 8.86 4.51 1.02
N GLU A 83 10.09 4.07 0.72
CA GLU A 83 11.15 4.97 0.29
C GLU A 83 10.83 5.62 -1.06
N THR A 84 10.31 4.83 -1.99
CA THR A 84 9.96 5.29 -3.34
C THR A 84 8.80 6.29 -3.32
N LEU A 85 7.77 6.04 -2.52
CA LEU A 85 6.62 6.93 -2.34
C LEU A 85 7.03 8.23 -1.63
N THR A 86 7.88 8.16 -0.62
CA THR A 86 8.41 9.36 0.07
C THR A 86 9.27 10.21 -0.87
N ALA A 87 10.12 9.57 -1.68
CA ALA A 87 10.88 10.27 -2.73
C ALA A 87 9.96 10.95 -3.76
N ARG A 88 8.81 10.35 -4.10
CA ARG A 88 7.80 10.98 -4.97
C ARG A 88 7.11 12.17 -4.32
N ILE A 89 6.79 12.10 -3.03
CA ILE A 89 6.21 13.22 -2.26
C ILE A 89 7.16 14.42 -2.32
N ILE A 90 8.45 14.20 -2.07
CA ILE A 90 9.47 15.26 -2.11
C ILE A 90 9.63 15.82 -3.53
N ASP A 91 9.73 14.95 -4.54
CA ASP A 91 9.84 15.33 -5.95
C ASP A 91 8.65 16.21 -6.38
N ARG A 92 7.41 15.75 -6.15
CA ARG A 92 6.17 16.49 -6.51
C ARG A 92 6.08 17.84 -5.79
N SER A 93 6.52 17.91 -4.53
CA SER A 93 6.47 19.14 -3.73
C SER A 93 7.52 20.17 -4.15
N LEU A 94 8.71 19.75 -4.59
CA LEU A 94 9.83 20.65 -4.89
C LEU A 94 9.98 20.96 -6.37
N ARG A 95 9.55 20.06 -7.27
CA ARG A 95 9.67 20.20 -8.72
C ARG A 95 9.09 21.52 -9.26
N PRO A 96 7.90 21.99 -8.82
CA PRO A 96 7.33 23.24 -9.34
C PRO A 96 8.17 24.48 -9.00
N LEU A 97 9.05 24.43 -7.98
CA LEU A 97 9.83 25.58 -7.53
C LEU A 97 11.02 25.92 -8.44
N PHE A 98 11.43 24.99 -9.29
CA PHE A 98 12.54 25.21 -10.22
C PHE A 98 12.13 26.28 -11.23
N PRO A 99 13.00 27.26 -11.52
CA PRO A 99 12.66 28.31 -12.47
C PRO A 99 12.50 27.73 -13.89
N LYS A 100 11.67 28.38 -14.70
CA LYS A 100 11.60 28.08 -16.14
C LYS A 100 13.00 28.18 -16.77
N GLY A 101 13.30 27.28 -17.71
CA GLY A 101 14.60 27.20 -18.38
C GLY A 101 15.71 26.50 -17.57
N TYR A 102 15.42 25.97 -16.38
CA TYR A 102 16.40 25.19 -15.63
C TYR A 102 16.59 23.79 -16.21
N ALA A 103 17.81 23.50 -16.68
CA ALA A 103 18.12 22.24 -17.36
C ALA A 103 19.37 21.52 -16.79
N TYR A 104 19.77 21.79 -15.55
CA TYR A 104 20.95 21.14 -14.96
C TYR A 104 20.58 19.85 -14.24
N PRO A 105 21.24 18.71 -14.54
CA PRO A 105 21.07 17.48 -13.78
C PRO A 105 21.20 17.75 -12.29
N THR A 106 20.14 17.46 -11.55
CA THR A 106 20.04 17.78 -10.12
C THR A 106 19.63 16.55 -9.33
N GLN A 107 20.36 16.29 -8.25
CA GLN A 107 20.06 15.21 -7.32
C GLN A 107 19.72 15.79 -5.95
N ILE A 108 18.60 15.34 -5.39
CA ILE A 108 18.25 15.52 -3.99
C ILE A 108 18.33 14.16 -3.31
N VAL A 109 19.18 14.04 -2.30
CA VAL A 109 19.30 12.82 -1.49
C VAL A 109 18.93 13.14 -0.06
N VAL A 110 17.99 12.38 0.48
CA VAL A 110 17.53 12.47 1.87
C VAL A 110 17.82 11.15 2.56
N MET A 111 18.65 11.18 3.60
CA MET A 111 19.03 10.00 4.38
C MET A 111 18.51 10.11 5.80
N VAL A 112 17.77 9.10 6.24
CA VAL A 112 17.36 8.98 7.64
C VAL A 112 18.50 8.32 8.43
N LEU A 113 19.06 9.05 9.39
CA LEU A 113 20.24 8.65 10.16
C LEU A 113 19.90 8.21 11.60
N SER A 114 18.77 8.67 12.12
CA SER A 114 18.23 8.28 13.43
C SER A 114 16.71 8.46 13.40
N VAL A 115 15.97 7.61 14.09
CA VAL A 115 14.50 7.64 14.15
C VAL A 115 14.00 7.68 15.59
N ASP A 116 13.13 8.64 15.85
CA ASP A 116 12.14 8.60 16.92
C ASP A 116 10.82 8.02 16.35
N PRO A 117 10.28 6.93 16.90
CA PRO A 117 9.02 6.34 16.43
C PRO A 117 7.83 7.30 16.42
N GLN A 118 7.87 8.40 17.18
CA GLN A 118 6.78 9.38 17.22
C GLN A 118 6.80 10.40 16.07
N THR A 119 7.94 10.55 15.40
CA THR A 119 8.14 11.59 14.38
C THR A 119 7.62 11.14 13.01
N ASP A 120 6.91 12.03 12.33
CA ASP A 120 6.59 11.87 10.91
C ASP A 120 7.83 12.13 10.04
N LEU A 121 8.46 11.05 9.58
CA LEU A 121 9.65 11.12 8.74
C LEU A 121 9.38 11.73 7.37
N GLN A 122 8.17 11.62 6.81
CA GLN A 122 7.85 12.17 5.49
C GLN A 122 7.80 13.70 5.53
N VAL A 123 7.14 14.27 6.54
CA VAL A 123 7.11 15.73 6.76
C VAL A 123 8.52 16.25 7.04
N MET A 124 9.23 15.62 7.98
CA MET A 124 10.59 16.02 8.33
C MET A 124 11.54 15.95 7.10
N SER A 125 11.41 14.93 6.27
CA SER A 125 12.22 14.76 5.06
C SER A 125 11.97 15.84 4.02
N LEU A 126 10.70 16.19 3.78
CA LEU A 126 10.37 17.28 2.87
C LEU A 126 10.91 18.61 3.37
N ASN A 127 10.73 18.92 4.66
CA ASN A 127 11.22 20.16 5.25
C ASN A 127 12.75 20.25 5.19
N ALA A 128 13.46 19.17 5.49
CA ALA A 128 14.92 19.10 5.34
C ALA A 128 15.38 19.31 3.88
N ALA A 129 14.75 18.60 2.93
CA ALA A 129 15.06 18.73 1.51
C ALA A 129 14.76 20.13 0.96
N SER A 130 13.65 20.73 1.38
CA SER A 130 13.24 22.08 1.05
C SER A 130 14.28 23.12 1.49
N VAL A 131 14.70 23.07 2.76
CA VAL A 131 15.73 23.99 3.27
C VAL A 131 17.08 23.76 2.60
N ALA A 132 17.48 22.50 2.37
CA ALA A 132 18.72 22.19 1.64
C ALA A 132 18.70 22.74 0.21
N LEU A 133 17.56 22.61 -0.49
CA LEU A 133 17.35 23.16 -1.82
C LEU A 133 17.36 24.69 -1.81
N TYR A 134 16.71 25.32 -0.83
CA TYR A 134 16.68 26.78 -0.68
C TYR A 134 18.06 27.38 -0.37
N LEU A 135 18.90 26.66 0.38
CA LEU A 135 20.29 27.05 0.67
C LEU A 135 21.27 26.79 -0.49
N SER A 136 20.84 26.03 -1.51
CA SER A 136 21.67 25.76 -2.66
C SER A 136 21.91 27.00 -3.52
N ASP A 137 22.75 26.87 -4.54
CA ASP A 137 22.98 27.91 -5.53
C ASP A 137 21.92 27.93 -6.65
N ILE A 138 20.90 27.09 -6.56
CA ILE A 138 19.75 27.09 -7.47
C ILE A 138 18.83 28.27 -7.07
N PRO A 139 18.31 29.07 -8.03
CA PRO A 139 17.56 30.29 -7.74
C PRO A 139 16.11 30.01 -7.31
N ILE A 140 15.95 29.34 -6.17
CA ILE A 140 14.65 28.99 -5.57
C ILE A 140 14.10 30.19 -4.81
N LYS A 141 12.85 30.57 -5.10
CA LYS A 141 12.25 31.80 -4.56
C LYS A 141 11.95 31.71 -3.06
N ALA A 142 11.37 30.60 -2.62
CA ALA A 142 11.01 30.37 -1.23
C ALA A 142 11.03 28.86 -0.89
N PRO A 143 11.28 28.51 0.38
CA PRO A 143 11.23 27.11 0.83
C PRO A 143 9.78 26.64 1.00
N VAL A 144 9.54 25.38 0.64
CA VAL A 144 8.31 24.64 0.92
C VAL A 144 8.25 24.18 2.38
N CYS A 145 7.04 24.11 2.92
CA CYS A 145 6.72 23.45 4.18
C CYS A 145 5.70 22.34 3.94
N GLY A 146 5.96 21.16 4.52
CA GLY A 146 5.00 20.06 4.60
C GLY A 146 4.33 20.02 5.96
N VAL A 147 3.06 19.62 5.98
CA VAL A 147 2.27 19.38 7.20
C VAL A 147 1.39 18.15 7.02
N ARG A 148 0.97 17.54 8.13
CA ARG A 148 -0.04 16.48 8.13
C ARG A 148 -1.20 16.84 9.03
N ILE A 149 -2.42 16.57 8.58
CA ILE A 149 -3.65 16.72 9.35
C ILE A 149 -4.23 15.33 9.63
N GLY A 150 -4.49 15.04 10.91
CA GLY A 150 -5.30 13.90 11.35
C GLY A 150 -6.69 14.33 11.81
N ARG A 151 -7.60 13.38 12.03
CA ARG A 151 -8.92 13.59 12.63
C ARG A 151 -9.14 12.59 13.76
N ILE A 152 -9.14 13.08 15.00
CA ILE A 152 -9.30 12.27 16.22
C ILE A 152 -10.51 12.80 16.98
N ASP A 153 -11.43 11.92 17.34
CA ASP A 153 -12.69 12.27 18.04
C ASP A 153 -13.44 13.43 17.34
N GLY A 154 -13.48 13.40 16.01
CA GLY A 154 -14.11 14.43 15.17
C GLY A 154 -13.33 15.73 14.99
N ASN A 155 -12.19 15.91 15.66
CA ASN A 155 -11.40 17.15 15.62
C ASN A 155 -10.15 17.02 14.73
N PHE A 156 -9.87 18.05 13.93
CA PHE A 156 -8.65 18.11 13.13
C PHE A 156 -7.41 18.42 13.98
N ILE A 157 -6.39 17.58 13.86
CA ILE A 157 -5.12 17.70 14.58
C ILE A 157 -4.02 17.99 13.58
N LEU A 158 -3.38 19.16 13.72
CA LEU A 158 -2.17 19.52 12.98
C LEU A 158 -0.95 18.77 13.53
N ASN A 159 -0.19 18.17 12.61
CA ASN A 159 1.02 17.38 12.80
C ASN A 159 0.88 16.35 13.95
N PRO A 160 -0.05 15.39 13.83
CA PRO A 160 -0.18 14.33 14.83
C PRO A 160 1.12 13.50 14.87
N THR A 161 1.50 13.07 16.07
CA THR A 161 2.52 12.03 16.25
C THR A 161 2.08 10.72 15.59
N ASN A 162 3.02 9.80 15.32
CA ASN A 162 2.64 8.51 14.73
C ASN A 162 1.65 7.71 15.61
N GLU A 163 1.71 7.83 16.94
CA GLU A 163 0.73 7.19 17.83
C GLU A 163 -0.65 7.85 17.81
N GLU A 164 -0.71 9.18 17.64
CA GLU A 164 -1.97 9.89 17.41
C GLU A 164 -2.55 9.53 16.03
N LEU A 165 -1.70 9.42 15.00
CA LEU A 165 -2.11 9.05 13.65
C LEU A 165 -2.71 7.63 13.59
N LYS A 166 -2.24 6.69 14.43
CA LYS A 166 -2.86 5.35 14.58
C LYS A 166 -4.30 5.39 15.08
N LYS A 167 -4.70 6.46 15.79
CA LYS A 167 -6.07 6.69 16.27
C LYS A 167 -6.87 7.60 15.34
N SER A 168 -6.25 8.08 14.27
CA SER A 168 -6.85 9.03 13.36
C SER A 168 -7.78 8.34 12.37
N THR A 169 -8.88 9.01 12.06
CA THR A 169 -9.82 8.63 11.00
C THR A 169 -9.48 9.30 9.65
N LEU A 170 -8.47 10.18 9.64
CA LEU A 170 -7.97 10.90 8.47
C LEU A 170 -6.44 10.88 8.44
N ASP A 171 -5.88 10.75 7.25
CA ASP A 171 -4.47 10.98 7.00
C ASP A 171 -4.33 11.89 5.78
N LEU A 172 -4.15 13.19 6.02
CA LEU A 172 -4.05 14.25 5.02
C LEU A 172 -2.66 14.89 5.06
N TYR A 173 -1.82 14.56 4.09
CA TYR A 173 -0.53 15.22 3.86
C TYR A 173 -0.70 16.38 2.88
N VAL A 174 -0.14 17.53 3.23
CA VAL A 174 -0.18 18.73 2.39
C VAL A 174 1.18 19.39 2.39
N SER A 175 1.64 19.83 1.22
CA SER A 175 2.80 20.70 1.09
C SER A 175 2.48 21.95 0.29
N GLY A 176 3.21 23.02 0.59
CA GLY A 176 3.03 24.29 -0.07
C GLY A 176 4.11 25.30 0.26
N VAL A 177 3.97 26.50 -0.29
CA VAL A 177 4.88 27.63 -0.10
C VAL A 177 4.05 28.87 0.15
N LYS A 178 4.34 29.59 1.24
CA LYS A 178 3.51 30.72 1.70
C LYS A 178 2.03 30.32 1.76
N ASP A 179 1.16 31.01 1.05
CA ASP A 179 -0.28 30.76 0.94
C ASP A 179 -0.65 29.81 -0.22
N GLU A 180 0.30 29.38 -1.05
CA GLU A 180 0.06 28.47 -2.17
C GLU A 180 0.19 26.99 -1.73
N LEU A 181 -0.85 26.21 -1.96
CA LEU A 181 -0.79 24.75 -1.88
C LEU A 181 -0.09 24.22 -3.14
N LEU A 182 0.78 23.22 -2.98
CA LEU A 182 1.52 22.59 -4.08
C LEU A 182 1.14 21.12 -4.29
N MET A 183 0.98 20.37 -3.20
CA MET A 183 0.66 18.95 -3.30
C MET A 183 -0.24 18.51 -2.14
N ILE A 184 -1.22 17.68 -2.46
CA ILE A 184 -2.13 17.06 -1.49
C ILE A 184 -2.11 15.54 -1.70
N GLU A 185 -2.05 14.80 -0.60
CA GLU A 185 -2.34 13.37 -0.54
C GLU A 185 -3.18 13.06 0.69
N MET A 186 -4.40 12.57 0.47
CA MET A 186 -5.37 12.26 1.51
C MET A 186 -5.79 10.78 1.45
N ARG A 187 -6.04 10.20 2.62
CA ARG A 187 -6.85 9.00 2.78
C ARG A 187 -7.74 9.07 4.01
N ALA A 188 -8.95 8.52 3.91
CA ALA A 188 -9.75 8.15 5.07
C ALA A 188 -9.20 6.87 5.70
N LEU A 189 -9.39 6.71 7.00
CA LEU A 189 -8.96 5.53 7.76
C LEU A 189 -10.18 4.91 8.44
N PRO A 190 -10.48 3.62 8.23
CA PRO A 190 -11.65 2.99 8.83
C PRO A 190 -11.51 2.89 10.36
N SER A 191 -12.64 2.91 11.06
CA SER A 191 -12.71 2.71 12.51
C SER A 191 -13.93 1.88 12.88
N ASP A 192 -13.86 1.18 14.00
CA ASP A 192 -15.03 0.50 14.56
C ASP A 192 -15.95 1.50 15.28
N GLU A 193 -17.24 1.45 14.98
CA GLU A 193 -18.29 2.13 15.71
C GLU A 193 -19.14 1.11 16.47
N PHE A 194 -19.50 1.44 17.70
CA PHE A 194 -20.46 0.64 18.48
C PHE A 194 -21.87 1.09 18.12
N ALA A 195 -22.57 0.30 17.32
CA ALA A 195 -23.98 0.50 17.04
C ALA A 195 -24.84 -0.34 17.99
N MET A 196 -25.88 0.27 18.53
CA MET A 196 -26.90 -0.40 19.34
C MET A 196 -28.05 -0.75 18.41
N ILE A 197 -28.18 -2.03 18.04
CA ILE A 197 -29.21 -2.47 17.09
C ILE A 197 -30.36 -3.12 17.86
N GLU A 198 -31.60 -2.74 17.50
CA GLU A 198 -32.81 -3.35 18.00
C GLU A 198 -33.12 -4.63 17.21
N ILE A 199 -32.93 -5.79 17.82
CA ILE A 199 -33.38 -7.05 17.23
C ILE A 199 -34.86 -7.24 17.59
N LYS A 200 -35.73 -7.26 16.56
CA LYS A 200 -37.14 -7.64 16.71
C LYS A 200 -37.29 -9.15 16.50
N PHE A 201 -37.71 -9.87 17.54
CA PHE A 201 -38.05 -11.28 17.43
C PHE A 201 -39.43 -11.46 16.78
N PRO A 202 -39.66 -12.51 15.98
CA PRO A 202 -40.99 -12.90 15.55
C PRO A 202 -41.81 -13.43 16.75
N ASP A 203 -43.00 -12.87 16.94
CA ASP A 203 -44.09 -13.22 17.87
C ASP A 203 -43.95 -12.93 19.39
N ASP A 204 -44.88 -12.08 19.88
CA ASP A 204 -45.48 -11.94 21.23
C ASP A 204 -44.62 -12.05 22.51
N GLN A 205 -43.31 -11.80 22.46
CA GLN A 205 -42.48 -11.61 23.66
C GLN A 205 -41.90 -10.19 23.75
N PRO A 206 -42.04 -9.46 24.89
CA PRO A 206 -41.08 -8.42 25.24
C PRO A 206 -39.85 -9.11 25.89
N PRO A 207 -38.60 -8.84 25.45
CA PRO A 207 -38.02 -7.49 25.39
C PRO A 207 -37.17 -7.18 24.14
N ILE A 208 -36.90 -5.88 23.95
CA ILE A 208 -35.88 -5.33 23.05
C ILE A 208 -34.51 -5.81 23.55
N GLN A 209 -33.86 -6.72 22.83
CA GLN A 209 -32.47 -7.04 23.09
C GLN A 209 -31.61 -6.06 22.30
N ILE A 210 -31.04 -5.08 23.00
CA ILE A 210 -30.03 -4.19 22.43
C ILE A 210 -28.72 -4.96 22.45
N VAL A 211 -28.28 -5.42 21.29
CA VAL A 211 -26.97 -6.06 21.15
C VAL A 211 -26.01 -5.02 20.59
N PRO A 212 -24.84 -4.81 21.21
CA PRO A 212 -23.78 -4.04 20.58
C PRO A 212 -23.28 -4.83 19.37
N GLU A 213 -23.46 -4.28 18.18
CA GLU A 213 -22.82 -4.76 16.97
C GLU A 213 -21.68 -3.79 16.63
N ASN A 214 -20.48 -4.32 16.43
CA ASN A 214 -19.38 -3.53 15.90
C ASN A 214 -19.65 -3.33 14.42
N THR A 215 -19.95 -2.09 14.03
CA THR A 215 -20.09 -1.70 12.63
C THR A 215 -18.89 -0.86 12.25
N GLN A 216 -18.22 -1.20 11.15
CA GLN A 216 -17.12 -0.37 10.65
C GLN A 216 -17.66 0.91 10.00
N ALA A 217 -17.03 2.04 10.29
CA ALA A 217 -17.17 3.29 9.56
C ALA A 217 -16.01 3.49 8.58
N MET A 218 -16.33 3.98 7.38
CA MET A 218 -15.36 4.31 6.34
C MET A 218 -14.65 5.65 6.57
N ASN A 219 -15.26 6.55 7.35
CA ASN A 219 -14.73 7.86 7.71
C ASN A 219 -14.43 8.77 6.53
N GLU A 220 -15.26 8.74 5.49
CA GLU A 220 -15.13 9.67 4.37
C GLU A 220 -15.27 11.13 4.84
N LEU A 221 -14.59 12.04 4.15
CA LEU A 221 -14.76 13.48 4.37
C LEU A 221 -15.70 14.04 3.32
N ASN A 222 -16.70 14.80 3.74
CA ASN A 222 -17.47 15.57 2.77
C ASN A 222 -16.63 16.74 2.20
N GLU A 223 -17.12 17.38 1.15
CA GLU A 223 -16.38 18.44 0.44
C GLU A 223 -16.08 19.66 1.33
N ASP A 224 -16.97 20.03 2.27
CA ASP A 224 -16.76 21.17 3.16
C ASP A 224 -15.76 20.84 4.30
N GLU A 225 -15.84 19.64 4.90
CA GLU A 225 -14.83 19.15 5.86
C GLU A 225 -13.44 19.08 5.22
N THR A 226 -13.38 18.68 3.94
CA THR A 226 -12.13 18.64 3.18
C THR A 226 -11.54 20.05 3.04
N LEU A 227 -12.36 21.05 2.73
CA LEU A 227 -11.94 22.45 2.64
C LEU A 227 -11.46 23.00 4.00
N GLU A 228 -12.15 22.66 5.08
CA GLU A 228 -11.75 23.05 6.44
C GLU A 228 -10.36 22.50 6.79
N ALA A 229 -10.13 21.20 6.55
CA ALA A 229 -8.84 20.56 6.79
C ALA A 229 -7.71 21.17 5.94
N LEU A 230 -7.98 21.49 4.67
CA LEU A 230 -7.03 22.15 3.79
C LEU A 230 -6.75 23.60 4.21
N SER A 231 -7.75 24.33 4.71
CA SER A 231 -7.55 25.67 5.26
C SER A 231 -6.64 25.66 6.49
N LEU A 232 -6.79 24.66 7.36
CA LEU A 232 -5.90 24.48 8.51
C LEU A 232 -4.46 24.20 8.05
N ALA A 233 -4.29 23.33 7.05
CA ALA A 233 -2.99 23.03 6.47
C ALA A 233 -2.34 24.26 5.82
N GLN A 234 -3.10 25.02 5.02
CA GLN A 234 -2.63 26.24 4.35
C GLN A 234 -2.10 27.28 5.35
N LYS A 235 -2.80 27.51 6.46
CA LYS A 235 -2.35 28.42 7.52
C LYS A 235 -1.03 27.96 8.15
N ALA A 236 -0.90 26.67 8.43
CA ALA A 236 0.31 26.10 9.01
C ALA A 236 1.52 26.14 8.03
N ILE A 237 1.26 25.95 6.74
CA ILE A 237 2.26 26.07 5.67
C ILE A 237 2.74 27.51 5.52
N LEU A 238 1.82 28.48 5.55
CA LEU A 238 2.16 29.90 5.48
C LEU A 238 3.12 30.31 6.62
N GLU A 239 2.78 29.92 7.85
CA GLU A 239 3.64 30.16 9.02
C GLU A 239 5.00 29.49 8.82
N GLY A 240 5.02 28.21 8.46
CA GLY A 240 6.25 27.43 8.37
C GLY A 240 7.21 27.86 7.27
N SER A 241 6.68 28.02 6.06
CA SER A 241 7.44 28.50 4.90
C SER A 241 8.03 29.89 5.14
N SER A 242 7.26 30.80 5.75
CA SER A 242 7.73 32.15 6.10
C SER A 242 8.86 32.14 7.13
N ILE A 243 8.77 31.26 8.14
CA ILE A 243 9.81 31.11 9.16
C ILE A 243 11.10 30.56 8.54
N TYR A 244 11.00 29.55 7.68
CA TYR A 244 12.17 29.02 6.97
C TYR A 244 12.83 30.09 6.08
N GLU A 245 12.03 30.81 5.28
CA GLU A 245 12.53 31.89 4.41
C GLU A 245 13.27 32.93 5.25
N LYS A 246 12.63 33.47 6.29
CA LYS A 246 13.22 34.47 7.19
C LYS A 246 14.51 33.99 7.84
N THR A 247 14.57 32.72 8.26
CA THR A 247 15.72 32.16 8.98
C THR A 247 16.91 31.94 8.06
N PHE A 248 16.67 31.41 6.85
CA PHE A 248 17.71 30.89 5.97
C PHE A 248 18.08 31.82 4.80
N THR A 249 17.30 32.87 4.51
CA THR A 249 17.59 33.81 3.39
C THR A 249 19.03 34.32 3.41
N LYS A 250 19.54 34.70 4.59
CA LYS A 250 20.90 35.23 4.76
C LYS A 250 22.03 34.22 4.50
N HIS A 251 21.70 32.93 4.40
CA HIS A 251 22.63 31.83 4.16
C HIS A 251 22.52 31.25 2.76
N LYS A 252 21.54 31.70 1.97
CA LYS A 252 21.37 31.26 0.60
C LYS A 252 22.62 31.58 -0.21
N LYS A 253 23.13 30.59 -0.96
CA LYS A 253 24.23 30.81 -1.89
C LYS A 253 23.73 31.66 -3.06
N ASN A 254 24.47 32.71 -3.38
CA ASN A 254 24.19 33.58 -4.52
C ASN A 254 25.23 33.33 -5.61
N ASN A 255 25.03 32.27 -6.39
CA ASN A 255 25.74 32.10 -7.66
C ASN A 255 24.71 32.16 -8.79
N PRO A 256 24.92 32.98 -9.83
CA PRO A 256 24.03 32.98 -10.98
C PRO A 256 24.14 31.64 -11.72
N VAL A 257 22.98 31.01 -11.91
CA VAL A 257 22.81 29.85 -12.80
C VAL A 257 22.24 30.37 -14.10
N GLU A 258 22.88 30.06 -15.22
CA GLU A 258 22.38 30.43 -16.54
C GLU A 258 21.12 29.60 -16.85
N LEU A 259 20.00 30.27 -17.05
CA LEU A 259 18.76 29.61 -17.44
C LEU A 259 18.69 29.60 -18.95
N LYS A 260 18.22 28.51 -19.55
CA LYS A 260 17.91 28.48 -20.98
C LYS A 260 16.85 29.55 -21.25
N ASN A 261 17.12 30.43 -22.19
CA ASN A 261 16.11 31.34 -22.70
C ASN A 261 15.07 30.53 -23.46
N GLU A 262 13.80 30.85 -23.24
CA GLU A 262 12.74 30.36 -24.11
C GLU A 262 12.94 31.01 -25.48
N ILE A 263 13.30 30.20 -26.49
CA ILE A 263 13.45 30.71 -27.84
C ILE A 263 12.04 30.90 -28.39
N GLU A 264 11.68 32.14 -28.67
CA GLU A 264 10.45 32.47 -29.38
C GLU A 264 10.75 32.60 -30.87
N TYR A 265 9.82 32.10 -31.68
CA TYR A 265 9.90 32.18 -33.13
C TYR A 265 8.69 32.97 -33.66
N PRO A 266 8.63 34.31 -33.50
CA PRO A 266 7.42 35.09 -33.81
C PRO A 266 7.01 34.99 -35.28
N GLU A 267 7.99 34.91 -36.18
CA GLU A 267 7.77 34.74 -37.62
C GLU A 267 7.15 33.38 -37.94
N ILE A 268 7.72 32.30 -37.40
CA ILE A 268 7.19 30.93 -37.53
C ILE A 268 5.78 30.88 -36.93
N PHE A 269 5.59 31.44 -35.73
CA PHE A 269 4.33 31.44 -35.03
C PHE A 269 3.23 32.11 -35.86
N THR A 270 3.49 33.34 -36.30
CA THR A 270 2.53 34.10 -37.13
C THR A 270 2.24 33.39 -38.45
N PHE A 271 3.24 32.78 -39.07
CA PHE A 271 3.06 32.05 -40.31
C PHE A 271 2.20 30.79 -40.12
N VAL A 272 2.54 29.96 -39.13
CA VAL A 272 1.84 28.70 -38.84
C VAL A 272 0.41 28.97 -38.39
N GLU A 273 0.20 29.98 -37.54
CA GLU A 273 -1.13 30.37 -37.08
C GLU A 273 -2.03 30.84 -38.24
N ASN A 274 -1.51 31.59 -39.21
CA ASN A 274 -2.33 32.07 -40.33
C ASN A 274 -2.62 30.99 -41.39
N ASN A 275 -1.73 30.02 -41.58
CA ASN A 275 -1.81 29.10 -42.72
C ASN A 275 -2.20 27.66 -42.35
N PHE A 276 -1.89 27.21 -41.12
CA PHE A 276 -2.04 25.80 -40.70
C PHE A 276 -2.94 25.63 -39.47
N TYR A 277 -3.59 26.69 -38.97
CA TYR A 277 -4.46 26.62 -37.78
C TYR A 277 -5.54 25.52 -37.89
N ASN A 278 -6.20 25.41 -39.05
CA ASN A 278 -7.24 24.41 -39.25
C ASN A 278 -6.68 22.98 -39.27
N ASP A 279 -5.49 22.78 -39.83
CA ASP A 279 -4.83 21.47 -39.87
C ASP A 279 -4.40 21.04 -38.45
N ILE A 280 -3.88 21.99 -37.66
CA ILE A 280 -3.56 21.75 -36.24
C ILE A 280 -4.83 21.42 -35.46
N LYS A 281 -5.93 22.15 -35.70
CA LYS A 281 -7.23 21.88 -35.06
C LYS A 281 -7.76 20.48 -35.42
N GLN A 282 -7.56 20.02 -36.65
CA GLN A 282 -7.89 18.64 -37.05
C GLN A 282 -6.97 17.61 -36.40
N ALA A 283 -5.66 17.90 -36.30
CA ALA A 283 -4.69 17.05 -35.64
C ALA A 283 -5.01 16.87 -34.13
N ILE A 284 -5.46 17.92 -33.44
CA ILE A 284 -5.86 17.87 -32.03
C ILE A 284 -6.98 16.86 -31.77
N ASN A 285 -7.89 16.67 -32.73
CA ASN A 285 -9.02 15.75 -32.61
C ASN A 285 -8.62 14.26 -32.72
N GLN A 286 -7.35 13.96 -33.05
CA GLN A 286 -6.88 12.57 -33.11
C GLN A 286 -6.85 11.96 -31.70
N MET A 287 -7.19 10.68 -31.65
CA MET A 287 -7.46 9.98 -30.39
C MET A 287 -6.18 9.65 -29.64
N ALA A 288 -5.22 8.96 -30.29
CA ALA A 288 -3.99 8.54 -29.63
C ALA A 288 -2.96 9.67 -29.53
N LYS A 289 -2.10 9.61 -28.50
CA LYS A 289 -0.96 10.54 -28.36
C LYS A 289 0.02 10.38 -29.53
N SER A 290 0.29 9.14 -29.94
CA SER A 290 1.17 8.80 -31.05
C SER A 290 0.62 9.30 -32.39
N GLU A 291 -0.70 9.18 -32.61
CA GLU A 291 -1.38 9.71 -33.80
C GLU A 291 -1.28 11.24 -33.86
N ARG A 292 -1.60 11.94 -32.76
CA ARG A 292 -1.44 13.40 -32.67
C ARG A 292 -0.02 13.84 -32.99
N ALA A 293 0.98 13.17 -32.41
CA ALA A 293 2.37 13.45 -32.70
C ALA A 293 2.72 13.18 -34.17
N SER A 294 2.20 12.11 -34.77
CA SER A 294 2.40 11.80 -36.18
C SER A 294 1.82 12.86 -37.11
N GLU A 295 0.59 13.33 -36.84
CA GLU A 295 -0.04 14.40 -37.64
C GLU A 295 0.71 15.73 -37.51
N LEU A 296 1.10 16.12 -36.30
CA LEU A 296 1.92 17.33 -36.10
C LEU A 296 3.28 17.22 -36.83
N ASN A 297 3.90 16.04 -36.84
CA ASN A 297 5.12 15.79 -37.61
C ASN A 297 4.91 15.86 -39.13
N LYS A 298 3.73 15.46 -39.63
CA LYS A 298 3.39 15.62 -41.05
C LYS A 298 3.27 17.10 -41.40
N ILE A 299 2.54 17.87 -40.58
CA ILE A 299 2.39 19.32 -40.75
C ILE A 299 3.77 20.01 -40.74
N ALA A 300 4.64 19.65 -39.79
CA ALA A 300 6.00 20.19 -39.74
C ALA A 300 6.79 19.92 -41.03
N LYS A 301 6.72 18.70 -41.56
CA LYS A 301 7.36 18.33 -42.83
C LYS A 301 6.76 19.01 -44.05
N GLU A 302 5.51 19.42 -44.00
CA GLU A 302 4.88 20.22 -45.05
C GLU A 302 5.37 21.66 -45.02
N ILE A 303 5.45 22.26 -43.82
CA ILE A 303 6.00 23.60 -43.62
C ILE A 303 7.45 23.67 -44.11
N LEU A 304 8.29 22.69 -43.78
CA LEU A 304 9.69 22.61 -44.20
C LEU A 304 9.90 22.58 -45.73
N LYS A 305 8.89 22.19 -46.51
CA LYS A 305 8.98 22.18 -47.98
C LYS A 305 8.74 23.56 -48.60
N LEU A 306 8.23 24.51 -47.82
CA LEU A 306 7.90 25.85 -48.31
C LEU A 306 9.16 26.71 -48.42
N GLU A 307 9.19 27.60 -49.42
CA GLU A 307 10.36 28.45 -49.62
C GLU A 307 10.64 29.41 -48.46
N ILE A 308 9.59 29.84 -47.76
CA ILE A 308 9.68 30.73 -46.59
C ILE A 308 10.34 30.03 -45.39
N ALA A 309 10.31 28.69 -45.35
CA ALA A 309 10.85 27.89 -44.25
C ALA A 309 12.32 27.47 -44.47
N LYS A 310 13.00 27.97 -45.51
CA LYS A 310 14.39 27.61 -45.83
C LYS A 310 15.38 27.92 -44.70
N GLU A 311 15.06 28.87 -43.82
CA GLU A 311 15.87 29.26 -42.67
C GLU A 311 15.37 28.66 -41.35
N TRP A 312 14.31 27.84 -41.38
CA TRP A 312 13.72 27.22 -40.18
C TRP A 312 14.15 25.76 -40.07
N ASP A 313 14.36 25.29 -38.85
CA ASP A 313 14.64 23.89 -38.54
C ASP A 313 13.36 23.15 -38.10
N GLU A 314 13.41 21.81 -38.10
CA GLU A 314 12.25 20.98 -37.76
C GLU A 314 11.82 21.15 -36.29
N ASP A 315 12.79 21.32 -35.38
CA ASP A 315 12.53 21.41 -33.94
C ASP A 315 11.84 22.73 -33.58
N SER A 316 12.27 23.85 -34.18
CA SER A 316 11.62 25.16 -33.98
C SER A 316 10.19 25.20 -34.51
N ILE A 317 9.91 24.52 -35.63
CA ILE A 317 8.55 24.36 -36.15
C ILE A 317 7.71 23.48 -35.20
N LEU A 318 8.25 22.34 -34.73
CA LEU A 318 7.55 21.44 -33.81
C LEU A 318 7.20 22.12 -32.48
N ASP A 319 8.13 22.88 -31.91
CA ASP A 319 7.90 23.65 -30.69
C ASP A 319 6.77 24.67 -30.90
N THR A 320 6.82 25.40 -32.02
CA THR A 320 5.79 26.38 -32.39
C THR A 320 4.42 25.74 -32.60
N LEU A 321 4.36 24.58 -33.26
CA LEU A 321 3.12 23.79 -33.41
C LEU A 321 2.55 23.38 -32.05
N ASN A 322 3.40 22.97 -31.09
CA ASN A 322 2.97 22.61 -29.75
C ASN A 322 2.44 23.82 -28.95
N LYS A 323 3.07 25.00 -29.11
CA LYS A 323 2.60 26.26 -28.51
C LYS A 323 1.23 26.67 -29.06
N ILE A 324 1.05 26.66 -30.39
CA ILE A 324 -0.24 26.96 -31.04
C ILE A 324 -1.30 25.95 -30.62
N LYS A 325 -0.97 24.65 -30.60
CA LYS A 325 -1.85 23.59 -30.11
C LYS A 325 -2.36 23.87 -28.69
N ARG A 326 -1.45 24.23 -27.77
CA ARG A 326 -1.79 24.61 -26.39
C ARG A 326 -2.75 25.81 -26.37
N ASN A 327 -2.49 26.85 -27.17
CA ASN A 327 -3.35 28.04 -27.23
C ASN A 327 -4.76 27.72 -27.75
N ILE A 328 -4.87 26.89 -28.80
CA ILE A 328 -6.16 26.46 -29.36
C ILE A 328 -7.00 25.75 -28.30
N ILE A 329 -6.42 24.78 -27.59
CA ILE A 329 -7.12 23.98 -26.58
C ILE A 329 -7.63 24.88 -25.44
N ARG A 330 -6.78 25.78 -24.95
CA ARG A 330 -7.12 26.68 -23.84
C ARG A 330 -8.22 27.66 -24.23
N SER A 331 -8.12 28.26 -25.42
CA SER A 331 -9.14 29.17 -25.94
C SER A 331 -10.49 28.47 -26.11
N GLN A 332 -10.53 27.26 -26.66
CA GLN A 332 -11.78 26.47 -26.78
C GLN A 332 -12.42 26.20 -25.41
N ILE A 333 -11.61 25.82 -24.43
CA ILE A 333 -12.12 25.48 -23.09
C ILE A 333 -12.65 26.72 -22.37
N LEU A 334 -11.91 27.82 -22.39
CA LEU A 334 -12.24 29.03 -21.63
C LEU A 334 -13.34 29.87 -22.31
N ASN A 335 -13.29 30.02 -23.63
CA ASN A 335 -14.19 30.90 -24.37
C ASN A 335 -15.45 30.18 -24.87
N GLU A 336 -15.31 28.94 -25.36
CA GLU A 336 -16.42 28.18 -25.94
C GLU A 336 -17.06 27.20 -24.94
N GLY A 337 -16.39 26.92 -23.81
CA GLY A 337 -16.85 25.90 -22.84
C GLY A 337 -16.82 24.48 -23.42
N LYS A 338 -16.01 24.27 -24.46
CA LYS A 338 -15.94 23.03 -25.24
C LYS A 338 -14.53 22.46 -25.19
N ARG A 339 -14.47 21.12 -25.13
CA ARG A 339 -13.22 20.36 -25.07
C ARG A 339 -12.83 19.86 -26.45
N ALA A 340 -11.59 19.39 -26.58
CA ALA A 340 -11.04 18.87 -27.84
C ALA A 340 -11.87 17.71 -28.43
N ASP A 341 -12.54 16.91 -27.59
CA ASP A 341 -13.41 15.81 -28.01
C ASP A 341 -14.89 16.21 -28.14
N GLY A 342 -15.22 17.50 -28.05
CA GLY A 342 -16.57 18.06 -28.20
C GLY A 342 -17.42 18.06 -26.92
N ARG A 343 -16.95 17.43 -25.84
CA ARG A 343 -17.64 17.39 -24.54
C ARG A 343 -17.75 18.76 -23.89
N GLY A 344 -18.76 18.91 -23.03
CA GLY A 344 -18.81 20.01 -22.07
C GLY A 344 -17.81 19.86 -20.92
N LEU A 345 -17.60 20.92 -20.14
CA LEU A 345 -16.64 20.96 -19.03
C LEU A 345 -16.94 19.94 -17.92
N LYS A 346 -18.23 19.63 -17.68
CA LYS A 346 -18.69 18.74 -16.61
C LYS A 346 -18.92 17.28 -17.06
N GLU A 347 -18.78 17.00 -18.34
CA GLU A 347 -19.23 15.75 -18.94
C GLU A 347 -18.20 14.62 -18.77
N VAL A 348 -18.65 13.48 -18.25
CA VAL A 348 -17.85 12.25 -18.10
C VAL A 348 -17.91 11.43 -19.40
N ARG A 349 -16.81 10.81 -19.82
CA ARG A 349 -16.80 9.93 -21.00
C ARG A 349 -17.74 8.72 -20.80
N PRO A 350 -18.25 8.11 -21.88
CA PRO A 350 -19.05 6.89 -21.79
C PRO A 350 -18.35 5.79 -20.98
N ILE A 351 -19.10 5.06 -20.17
CA ILE A 351 -18.59 3.99 -19.30
C ILE A 351 -19.21 2.65 -19.70
N SER A 352 -18.37 1.63 -19.84
CA SER A 352 -18.79 0.23 -19.93
C SER A 352 -18.11 -0.60 -18.84
N ILE A 353 -18.83 -1.59 -18.32
CA ILE A 353 -18.41 -2.40 -17.18
C ILE A 353 -18.76 -3.85 -17.48
N GLU A 354 -17.78 -4.73 -17.38
CA GLU A 354 -17.97 -6.18 -17.46
C GLU A 354 -17.29 -6.85 -16.27
N THR A 355 -18.03 -7.67 -15.51
CA THR A 355 -17.51 -8.35 -14.32
C THR A 355 -17.37 -9.85 -14.54
N ASN A 356 -16.40 -10.47 -13.87
CA ASN A 356 -16.10 -11.90 -13.91
C ASN A 356 -15.82 -12.45 -15.31
N ILE A 357 -15.12 -11.66 -16.13
CA ILE A 357 -14.66 -12.07 -17.48
C ILE A 357 -13.53 -13.09 -17.45
N LEU A 358 -12.82 -13.23 -16.31
CA LEU A 358 -11.74 -14.20 -16.12
C LEU A 358 -12.26 -15.41 -15.31
N PRO A 359 -12.44 -16.59 -15.92
CA PRO A 359 -13.12 -17.73 -15.27
C PRO A 359 -12.44 -18.28 -14.02
N ASN A 360 -11.11 -18.13 -13.91
CA ASN A 360 -10.31 -18.68 -12.82
C ASN A 360 -9.83 -17.63 -11.80
N ALA A 361 -10.20 -16.36 -11.98
CA ALA A 361 -9.85 -15.31 -11.03
C ALA A 361 -11.01 -15.14 -10.03
N HIS A 362 -10.70 -15.08 -8.73
CA HIS A 362 -11.73 -14.99 -7.68
C HIS A 362 -12.74 -13.87 -7.94
N GLY A 363 -12.28 -12.71 -8.42
CA GLY A 363 -13.14 -11.70 -9.04
C GLY A 363 -12.39 -10.91 -10.10
N SER A 364 -13.09 -10.43 -11.12
CA SER A 364 -12.51 -9.53 -12.12
C SER A 364 -13.50 -8.47 -12.61
N CYS A 365 -12.99 -7.34 -13.07
CA CYS A 365 -13.76 -6.28 -13.68
C CYS A 365 -12.96 -5.64 -14.81
N LEU A 366 -13.52 -5.62 -16.02
CA LEU A 366 -13.07 -4.77 -17.12
C LEU A 366 -13.85 -3.46 -17.06
N PHE A 367 -13.21 -2.41 -16.56
CA PHE A 367 -13.80 -1.08 -16.47
C PHE A 367 -13.24 -0.22 -17.61
N THR A 368 -14.12 0.27 -18.48
CA THR A 368 -13.76 1.17 -19.58
C THR A 368 -14.47 2.51 -19.41
N ARG A 369 -13.72 3.61 -19.47
CA ARG A 369 -14.25 4.98 -19.50
C ARG A 369 -13.63 5.75 -20.66
N GLY A 370 -14.41 5.97 -21.71
CA GLY A 370 -13.90 6.42 -23.00
C GLY A 370 -12.79 5.50 -23.48
N GLN A 371 -11.57 6.03 -23.56
CA GLN A 371 -10.36 5.33 -24.04
C GLN A 371 -9.40 5.03 -22.88
N THR A 372 -9.97 4.70 -21.73
CA THR A 372 -9.22 4.32 -20.54
C THR A 372 -9.81 3.04 -20.03
N GLN A 373 -9.08 1.95 -20.19
CA GLN A 373 -9.53 0.61 -19.89
C GLN A 373 -8.59 -0.01 -18.85
N ALA A 374 -9.18 -0.43 -17.74
CA ALA A 374 -8.49 -1.13 -16.68
C ALA A 374 -9.13 -2.51 -16.48
N LEU A 375 -8.33 -3.56 -16.66
CA LEU A 375 -8.69 -4.90 -16.20
C LEU A 375 -8.21 -5.05 -14.77
N VAL A 376 -9.14 -5.05 -13.82
CA VAL A 376 -8.84 -5.17 -12.41
C VAL A 376 -9.23 -6.56 -11.92
N VAL A 377 -8.31 -7.25 -11.26
CA VAL A 377 -8.46 -8.63 -10.83
C VAL A 377 -8.23 -8.72 -9.33
N ALA A 378 -9.18 -9.33 -8.62
CA ALA A 378 -9.11 -9.60 -7.20
C ALA A 378 -8.71 -11.07 -6.97
N THR A 379 -7.73 -11.27 -6.08
CA THR A 379 -7.31 -12.58 -5.58
C THR A 379 -7.37 -12.55 -4.06
N LEU A 380 -7.84 -13.66 -3.48
CA LEU A 380 -8.04 -13.86 -2.06
C LEU A 380 -7.05 -14.92 -1.59
N GLY A 381 -6.36 -14.66 -0.48
CA GLY A 381 -5.33 -15.53 0.07
C GLY A 381 -5.50 -15.76 1.58
N GLY A 382 -4.73 -16.71 2.11
CA GLY A 382 -4.62 -16.93 3.55
C GLY A 382 -3.68 -15.91 4.20
N ASP A 383 -3.54 -15.97 5.53
CA ASP A 383 -2.72 -15.00 6.28
C ASP A 383 -1.23 -15.05 5.91
N ASN A 384 -0.75 -16.21 5.45
CA ASN A 384 0.63 -16.39 4.95
C ASN A 384 0.91 -15.65 3.63
N ASP A 385 -0.13 -15.25 2.89
CA ASP A 385 0.00 -14.48 1.64
C ASP A 385 0.12 -12.97 1.90
N ALA A 386 -0.04 -12.53 3.16
CA ALA A 386 0.13 -11.13 3.53
C ALA A 386 1.57 -10.65 3.29
N GLN A 387 1.72 -9.43 2.80
CA GLN A 387 3.03 -8.86 2.56
C GLN A 387 3.63 -8.33 3.86
N MET A 388 4.78 -8.87 4.27
CA MET A 388 5.51 -8.37 5.44
C MET A 388 6.33 -7.12 5.07
N ILE A 389 6.04 -5.99 5.70
CA ILE A 389 6.70 -4.71 5.49
C ILE A 389 7.52 -4.36 6.75
N ASP A 390 8.83 -4.20 6.59
CA ASP A 390 9.69 -3.69 7.66
C ASP A 390 9.74 -2.15 7.57
N LEU A 391 8.99 -1.48 8.46
CA LEU A 391 8.98 -0.03 8.57
C LEU A 391 10.01 0.42 9.62
N LEU A 392 10.70 1.52 9.33
CA LEU A 392 11.76 2.02 10.19
C LEU A 392 11.24 2.55 11.54
N ASN A 393 10.01 3.08 11.58
CA ASN A 393 9.35 3.59 12.78
C ASN A 393 8.63 2.51 13.60
N GLU A 394 8.47 1.30 13.07
CA GLU A 394 7.84 0.18 13.78
C GLU A 394 8.88 -0.79 14.31
N LYS A 395 8.64 -1.37 15.50
CA LYS A 395 9.58 -2.35 16.07
C LYS A 395 9.53 -3.68 15.34
N ASN A 396 8.32 -4.12 15.01
CA ASN A 396 8.05 -5.37 14.33
C ASN A 396 7.62 -5.11 12.88
N PRO A 397 7.91 -6.04 11.95
CA PRO A 397 7.34 -5.98 10.61
C PRO A 397 5.80 -5.94 10.67
N VAL A 398 5.21 -5.06 9.85
CA VAL A 398 3.76 -4.92 9.71
C VAL A 398 3.28 -5.87 8.63
N SER A 399 2.19 -6.58 8.90
CA SER A 399 1.54 -7.46 7.93
C SER A 399 0.53 -6.67 7.11
N GLU A 400 0.79 -6.53 5.82
CA GLU A 400 -0.10 -5.86 4.88
C GLU A 400 -1.07 -6.87 4.25
N ARG A 401 -2.36 -6.70 4.55
CA ARG A 401 -3.44 -7.61 4.12
C ARG A 401 -4.19 -7.11 2.89
N PHE A 402 -4.05 -5.84 2.51
CA PHE A 402 -4.73 -5.25 1.35
C PHE A 402 -3.71 -4.65 0.38
N MET A 403 -3.44 -5.39 -0.69
CA MET A 403 -2.44 -5.01 -1.69
C MET A 403 -3.13 -4.56 -2.98
N VAL A 404 -2.64 -3.45 -3.56
CA VAL A 404 -3.07 -2.99 -4.89
C VAL A 404 -1.83 -2.80 -5.76
N ASN A 405 -1.67 -3.65 -6.77
CA ASN A 405 -0.65 -3.53 -7.78
C ASN A 405 -1.24 -2.89 -9.03
N TYR A 406 -0.47 -2.00 -9.65
CA TYR A 406 -0.87 -1.25 -10.82
C TYR A 406 0.22 -1.40 -11.87
N ASN A 407 -0.16 -1.82 -13.07
CA ASN A 407 0.75 -2.07 -14.18
C ASN A 407 0.36 -1.21 -15.38
N PHE A 408 1.34 -0.57 -16.00
CA PHE A 408 1.16 0.34 -17.13
C PHE A 408 2.04 -0.07 -18.32
N PRO A 409 1.66 -1.11 -19.07
CA PRO A 409 2.45 -1.58 -20.21
C PRO A 409 2.43 -0.55 -21.35
N GLY A 410 3.52 -0.47 -22.13
CA GLY A 410 3.66 0.51 -23.21
C GLY A 410 2.55 0.47 -24.27
N PHE A 411 2.03 -0.72 -24.57
CA PHE A 411 0.94 -0.88 -25.54
C PHE A 411 -0.32 -0.11 -25.16
N SER A 412 -0.55 0.16 -23.86
CA SER A 412 -1.72 0.91 -23.38
C SER A 412 -1.79 2.35 -23.90
N VAL A 413 -0.67 2.87 -24.38
CA VAL A 413 -0.55 4.20 -25.03
C VAL A 413 -0.02 4.09 -26.47
N GLY A 414 0.04 2.87 -27.02
CA GLY A 414 0.56 2.61 -28.36
C GLY A 414 2.09 2.69 -28.49
N GLU A 415 2.83 2.52 -27.39
CA GLU A 415 4.30 2.56 -27.37
C GLU A 415 4.92 1.16 -27.29
N ALA A 416 5.97 0.91 -28.09
CA ALA A 416 6.73 -0.34 -28.07
C ALA A 416 7.86 -0.26 -27.03
N SER A 417 7.54 -0.49 -25.75
CA SER A 417 8.51 -0.49 -24.65
C SER A 417 8.61 -1.85 -23.95
N PRO A 418 9.81 -2.24 -23.47
CA PRO A 418 9.98 -3.50 -22.74
C PRO A 418 9.30 -3.44 -21.37
N ILE A 419 8.67 -4.54 -20.97
CA ILE A 419 8.11 -4.71 -19.63
C ILE A 419 9.26 -4.86 -18.63
N LYS A 420 9.33 -3.96 -17.65
CA LYS A 420 10.36 -3.90 -16.59
C LYS A 420 9.72 -4.02 -15.21
N ALA A 421 10.53 -3.92 -14.16
CA ALA A 421 10.02 -3.75 -12.81
C ALA A 421 9.14 -2.48 -12.72
N PRO A 422 8.13 -2.46 -11.82
CA PRO A 422 7.23 -1.32 -11.67
C PRO A 422 7.99 -0.01 -11.47
N SER A 423 7.60 1.00 -12.23
CA SER A 423 8.12 2.36 -12.12
C SER A 423 7.63 3.06 -10.86
N ARG A 424 8.29 4.18 -10.51
CA ARG A 424 7.82 5.09 -9.45
C ARG A 424 6.35 5.48 -9.67
N ARG A 425 5.93 5.73 -10.91
CA ARG A 425 4.57 6.19 -11.23
C ARG A 425 3.53 5.10 -11.00
N GLU A 426 3.85 3.87 -11.42
CA GLU A 426 2.99 2.71 -11.20
C GLU A 426 2.79 2.43 -9.71
N LEU A 427 3.86 2.44 -8.91
CA LEU A 427 3.75 2.33 -7.44
C LEU A 427 2.89 3.44 -6.83
N GLY A 428 3.06 4.69 -7.30
CA GLY A 428 2.25 5.83 -6.86
C GLY A 428 0.76 5.68 -7.16
N HIS A 429 0.41 5.22 -8.37
CA HIS A 429 -0.98 4.99 -8.76
C HIS A 429 -1.60 3.81 -8.02
N GLY A 430 -0.86 2.71 -7.84
CA GLY A 430 -1.29 1.57 -7.03
C GLY A 430 -1.56 1.97 -5.58
N ASN A 431 -0.67 2.76 -4.98
CA ASN A 431 -0.86 3.28 -3.62
C ASN A 431 -2.07 4.22 -3.51
N LEU A 432 -2.34 5.07 -4.52
CA LEU A 432 -3.57 5.88 -4.55
C LEU A 432 -4.82 5.00 -4.60
N GLY A 433 -4.84 3.98 -5.45
CA GLY A 433 -5.94 3.02 -5.53
C GLY A 433 -6.17 2.28 -4.22
N LYS A 434 -5.07 1.83 -3.58
CA LYS A 434 -5.09 1.23 -2.24
C LYS A 434 -5.73 2.16 -1.21
N ARG A 435 -5.25 3.41 -1.12
CA ARG A 435 -5.77 4.41 -0.18
C ARG A 435 -7.27 4.70 -0.38
N ALA A 436 -7.73 4.74 -1.63
CA ALA A 436 -9.13 4.99 -1.96
C ALA A 436 -10.05 3.82 -1.55
N LEU A 437 -9.61 2.58 -1.78
CA LEU A 437 -10.42 1.37 -1.60
C LEU A 437 -10.34 0.80 -0.18
N TYR A 438 -9.22 0.98 0.51
CA TYR A 438 -8.96 0.37 1.82
C TYR A 438 -10.08 0.58 2.85
N PRO A 439 -10.67 1.79 3.01
CA PRO A 439 -11.73 1.98 4.01
C PRO A 439 -13.00 1.20 3.72
N SER A 440 -13.25 0.84 2.45
CA SER A 440 -14.43 0.06 2.04
C SER A 440 -14.33 -1.43 2.36
N VAL A 441 -13.14 -1.94 2.67
CA VAL A 441 -12.91 -3.36 2.99
C VAL A 441 -13.11 -3.56 4.50
N PRO A 442 -13.90 -4.56 4.94
CA PRO A 442 -14.05 -4.86 6.36
C PRO A 442 -12.71 -5.20 7.02
N GLN A 443 -12.44 -4.64 8.20
CA GLN A 443 -11.20 -4.85 8.95
C GLN A 443 -11.06 -6.29 9.44
N ASP A 444 -12.18 -6.94 9.75
CA ASP A 444 -12.29 -8.32 10.18
C ASP A 444 -12.38 -9.31 9.00
N TYR A 445 -12.19 -8.84 7.76
CA TYR A 445 -12.28 -9.70 6.59
C TYR A 445 -11.25 -10.83 6.67
N PRO A 446 -11.68 -12.10 6.57
CA PRO A 446 -10.81 -13.22 6.88
C PRO A 446 -9.73 -13.45 5.83
N TYR A 447 -9.85 -12.94 4.61
CA TYR A 447 -8.84 -13.18 3.57
C TYR A 447 -7.88 -12.00 3.43
N VAL A 448 -6.64 -12.32 3.05
CA VAL A 448 -5.75 -11.35 2.45
C VAL A 448 -6.26 -11.05 1.04
N ILE A 449 -6.24 -9.79 0.63
CA ILE A 449 -6.71 -9.36 -0.69
C ILE A 449 -5.54 -8.80 -1.48
N ARG A 450 -5.41 -9.27 -2.71
CA ARG A 450 -4.54 -8.69 -3.73
C ARG A 450 -5.38 -8.24 -4.93
N LEU A 451 -5.36 -6.94 -5.21
CA LEU A 451 -5.86 -6.37 -6.45
C LEU A 451 -4.71 -6.14 -7.42
N VAL A 452 -4.91 -6.50 -8.68
CA VAL A 452 -4.02 -6.14 -9.79
C VAL A 452 -4.82 -5.38 -10.82
N SER A 453 -4.35 -4.19 -11.18
CA SER A 453 -4.90 -3.40 -12.27
C SER A 453 -3.94 -3.42 -13.45
N GLU A 454 -4.34 -4.09 -14.52
CA GLU A 454 -3.68 -4.05 -15.82
C GLU A 454 -4.32 -2.96 -16.66
N ILE A 455 -3.58 -1.91 -16.98
CA ILE A 455 -4.08 -0.87 -17.88
C ILE A 455 -3.91 -1.33 -19.32
N LEU A 456 -5.04 -1.50 -20.00
CA LEU A 456 -5.09 -2.00 -21.38
C LEU A 456 -5.15 -0.87 -22.39
N GLU A 457 -5.80 0.24 -22.02
CA GLU A 457 -5.86 1.49 -22.79
C GLU A 457 -5.77 2.67 -21.82
N SER A 458 -5.09 3.75 -22.21
CA SER A 458 -5.00 4.95 -21.38
C SER A 458 -4.97 6.24 -22.17
N ASN A 459 -6.07 6.99 -22.09
CA ASN A 459 -6.14 8.39 -22.49
C ASN A 459 -6.54 9.28 -21.31
N GLY A 460 -5.87 9.09 -20.16
CA GLY A 460 -6.04 9.88 -18.94
C GLY A 460 -6.90 9.20 -17.86
N SER A 461 -6.59 9.47 -16.59
CA SER A 461 -7.38 8.98 -15.44
C SER A 461 -7.41 7.45 -15.25
N SER A 462 -6.35 6.74 -15.67
CA SER A 462 -6.21 5.29 -15.50
C SER A 462 -6.13 4.86 -14.03
N SER A 463 -5.53 5.68 -13.15
CA SER A 463 -5.55 5.43 -11.70
C SER A 463 -6.96 5.46 -11.11
N MET A 464 -7.87 6.28 -11.64
CA MET A 464 -9.26 6.33 -11.20
C MET A 464 -10.09 5.20 -11.81
N ALA A 465 -9.78 4.77 -13.03
CA ALA A 465 -10.33 3.53 -13.60
C ALA A 465 -9.96 2.31 -12.74
N THR A 466 -8.74 2.26 -12.20
CA THR A 466 -8.33 1.24 -11.22
C THR A 466 -9.18 1.27 -9.95
N VAL A 467 -9.51 2.45 -9.43
CA VAL A 467 -10.39 2.56 -8.24
C VAL A 467 -11.78 1.99 -8.57
N CYS A 468 -12.39 2.44 -9.67
CA CYS A 468 -13.73 1.98 -10.07
C CYS A 468 -13.77 0.47 -10.34
N GLY A 469 -12.84 -0.02 -11.17
CA GLY A 469 -12.71 -1.44 -11.48
C GLY A 469 -12.35 -2.28 -10.26
N GLY A 470 -11.51 -1.77 -9.36
CA GLY A 470 -11.14 -2.43 -8.10
C GLY A 470 -12.33 -2.57 -7.16
N SER A 471 -13.15 -1.52 -7.01
CA SER A 471 -14.35 -1.58 -6.19
C SER A 471 -15.33 -2.67 -6.65
N LEU A 472 -15.50 -2.82 -7.97
CA LEU A 472 -16.35 -3.86 -8.56
C LEU A 472 -15.70 -5.25 -8.52
N ALA A 473 -14.39 -5.35 -8.77
CA ALA A 473 -13.66 -6.62 -8.69
C ALA A 473 -13.69 -7.20 -7.26
N LEU A 474 -13.68 -6.36 -6.23
CA LEU A 474 -13.87 -6.78 -4.83
C LEU A 474 -15.26 -7.43 -4.63
N ARG A 475 -16.34 -6.76 -5.07
CA ARG A 475 -17.70 -7.32 -5.03
C ARG A 475 -17.81 -8.62 -5.83
N ALA A 476 -17.18 -8.65 -7.01
CA ALA A 476 -17.18 -9.81 -7.89
C ALA A 476 -16.43 -11.01 -7.30
N ALA A 477 -15.49 -10.76 -6.36
CA ALA A 477 -14.81 -11.77 -5.55
C ALA A 477 -15.53 -12.14 -4.25
N GLY A 478 -16.77 -11.68 -4.06
CA GLY A 478 -17.54 -11.95 -2.84
C GLY A 478 -17.09 -11.15 -1.61
N VAL A 479 -16.22 -10.15 -1.76
CA VAL A 479 -15.83 -9.27 -0.65
C VAL A 479 -17.04 -8.40 -0.27
N PRO A 480 -17.50 -8.42 1.00
CA PRO A 480 -18.64 -7.63 1.44
C PRO A 480 -18.19 -6.18 1.71
N SER A 481 -17.78 -5.46 0.66
CA SER A 481 -17.40 -4.05 0.79
C SER A 481 -18.55 -3.24 1.39
N LEU A 482 -18.24 -2.24 2.21
CA LEU A 482 -19.24 -1.38 2.85
C LEU A 482 -20.03 -0.57 1.81
N ASP A 483 -19.31 0.22 1.02
CA ASP A 483 -19.87 1.02 -0.09
C ASP A 483 -19.01 0.85 -1.36
N LEU A 484 -19.57 1.16 -2.52
CA LEU A 484 -18.78 1.28 -3.76
C LEU A 484 -17.98 2.58 -3.76
N ILE A 485 -16.79 2.54 -4.35
CA ILE A 485 -15.88 3.67 -4.44
C ILE A 485 -15.59 3.96 -5.91
N ALA A 486 -15.91 5.17 -6.35
CA ALA A 486 -15.58 5.66 -7.67
C ALA A 486 -14.49 6.73 -7.60
N GLY A 487 -13.69 6.79 -8.66
CA GLY A 487 -12.68 7.82 -8.87
C GLY A 487 -12.98 8.70 -10.07
N VAL A 488 -12.68 9.98 -9.97
CA VAL A 488 -12.72 10.95 -11.07
C VAL A 488 -11.43 11.77 -11.10
N ALA A 489 -10.86 11.96 -12.28
CA ALA A 489 -9.78 12.92 -12.45
C ALA A 489 -10.35 14.23 -12.97
N MET A 490 -9.82 15.31 -12.46
CA MET A 490 -10.27 16.67 -12.67
C MET A 490 -9.08 17.50 -13.13
N GLY A 491 -9.34 18.52 -13.93
CA GLY A 491 -8.33 19.48 -14.36
C GLY A 491 -8.80 20.91 -14.16
N LEU A 492 -7.85 21.82 -14.00
CA LEU A 492 -8.12 23.25 -14.07
C LEU A 492 -7.22 23.94 -15.10
N ILE A 493 -7.80 24.94 -15.74
CA ILE A 493 -7.15 25.85 -16.65
C ILE A 493 -7.40 27.27 -16.16
N PHE A 494 -6.34 28.08 -16.08
CA PHE A 494 -6.36 29.47 -15.63
C PHE A 494 -5.74 30.39 -16.68
N GLU A 495 -6.46 31.41 -17.14
CA GLU A 495 -5.89 32.43 -18.01
C GLU A 495 -6.39 33.81 -17.57
N ASN A 496 -5.46 34.63 -17.10
CA ASN A 496 -5.77 35.90 -16.44
C ASN A 496 -6.75 35.65 -15.28
N ASP A 497 -7.93 36.29 -15.29
CA ASP A 497 -8.97 36.11 -14.28
C ASP A 497 -9.98 34.99 -14.61
N GLN A 498 -9.89 34.37 -15.80
CA GLN A 498 -10.79 33.30 -16.22
C GLN A 498 -10.26 31.93 -15.76
N PHE A 499 -11.18 31.04 -15.41
CA PHE A 499 -10.84 29.66 -15.12
C PHE A 499 -11.94 28.69 -15.57
N ALA A 500 -11.54 27.46 -15.84
CA ALA A 500 -12.45 26.35 -16.14
C ALA A 500 -12.03 25.10 -15.35
N VAL A 501 -13.03 24.41 -14.79
CA VAL A 501 -12.86 23.10 -14.16
C VAL A 501 -13.34 22.03 -15.13
N LEU A 502 -12.51 21.03 -15.36
CA LEU A 502 -12.76 19.93 -16.29
C LEU A 502 -13.01 18.64 -15.52
N THR A 503 -14.11 17.96 -15.81
CA THR A 503 -14.44 16.63 -15.27
C THR A 503 -13.95 15.53 -16.20
N ASP A 504 -13.34 14.48 -15.65
CA ASP A 504 -12.82 13.33 -16.41
C ASP A 504 -11.87 13.74 -17.54
N ILE A 505 -10.72 14.31 -17.12
CA ILE A 505 -9.70 14.83 -18.04
C ILE A 505 -9.04 13.74 -18.88
N MET A 506 -8.72 14.13 -20.11
CA MET A 506 -7.91 13.34 -21.06
C MET A 506 -6.42 13.58 -20.83
N GLY A 507 -5.58 12.70 -21.37
CA GLY A 507 -4.12 12.87 -21.30
C GLY A 507 -3.63 14.18 -21.95
N LEU A 508 -4.36 14.71 -22.93
CA LEU A 508 -4.09 16.02 -23.53
C LEU A 508 -4.27 17.16 -22.52
N GLU A 509 -5.38 17.14 -21.80
CA GLU A 509 -5.78 18.19 -20.88
C GLU A 509 -4.98 18.14 -19.57
N ASP A 510 -4.53 16.95 -19.16
CA ASP A 510 -3.56 16.76 -18.07
C ASP A 510 -2.21 17.42 -18.40
N HIS A 511 -1.72 17.21 -19.62
CA HIS A 511 -0.45 17.78 -20.07
C HIS A 511 -0.52 19.31 -20.22
N ASP A 512 -1.55 19.79 -20.93
CA ASP A 512 -1.68 21.21 -21.30
C ASP A 512 -2.46 22.05 -20.27
N GLY A 513 -3.04 21.41 -19.25
CA GLY A 513 -3.69 22.07 -18.12
C GLY A 513 -2.71 22.65 -17.10
N ASP A 514 -3.24 23.44 -16.17
CA ASP A 514 -2.46 24.13 -15.14
C ASP A 514 -2.45 23.33 -13.83
N MET A 515 -3.46 22.49 -13.61
CA MET A 515 -3.59 21.70 -12.40
C MET A 515 -4.38 20.43 -12.66
N ASP A 516 -3.98 19.35 -12.01
CA ASP A 516 -4.66 18.07 -12.07
C ASP A 516 -4.90 17.53 -10.65
N PHE A 517 -6.11 17.04 -10.41
CA PHE A 517 -6.45 16.41 -9.14
C PHE A 517 -7.38 15.23 -9.30
N LYS A 518 -7.25 14.27 -8.42
CA LYS A 518 -7.94 12.99 -8.42
C LYS A 518 -8.74 12.88 -7.14
N VAL A 519 -10.03 12.63 -7.28
CA VAL A 519 -10.96 12.48 -6.16
C VAL A 519 -11.57 11.10 -6.24
N ALA A 520 -11.46 10.33 -5.16
CA ALA A 520 -12.10 9.04 -5.01
C ALA A 520 -12.92 8.98 -3.73
N GLY A 521 -14.05 8.29 -3.77
CA GLY A 521 -14.94 8.19 -2.62
C GLY A 521 -16.27 7.51 -2.90
N SER A 522 -17.06 7.40 -1.85
CA SER A 522 -18.43 6.88 -1.90
C SER A 522 -19.43 8.01 -2.21
N LYS A 523 -20.73 7.71 -2.09
CA LYS A 523 -21.79 8.73 -2.13
C LYS A 523 -21.73 9.67 -0.91
N LYS A 524 -21.20 9.21 0.22
CA LYS A 524 -21.16 9.96 1.48
C LYS A 524 -20.03 11.00 1.50
N GLY A 525 -18.89 10.70 0.88
CA GLY A 525 -17.76 11.61 0.87
C GLY A 525 -16.54 11.05 0.13
N ILE A 526 -15.40 11.70 0.34
CA ILE A 526 -14.10 11.43 -0.24
C ILE A 526 -13.34 10.46 0.65
N THR A 527 -12.87 9.34 0.09
CA THR A 527 -11.94 8.40 0.75
C THR A 527 -10.50 8.67 0.40
N ALA A 528 -10.20 9.23 -0.78
CA ALA A 528 -8.86 9.66 -1.16
C ALA A 528 -8.89 10.88 -2.08
N LEU A 529 -7.94 11.77 -1.87
CA LEU A 529 -7.72 12.97 -2.68
C LEU A 529 -6.23 13.06 -3.00
N GLN A 530 -5.89 13.28 -4.27
CA GLN A 530 -4.53 13.57 -4.68
C GLN A 530 -4.52 14.77 -5.62
N MET A 531 -3.67 15.76 -5.36
CA MET A 531 -3.62 16.99 -6.14
C MET A 531 -2.18 17.40 -6.38
N ASP A 532 -1.86 17.80 -7.61
CA ASP A 532 -0.61 18.44 -7.99
C ASP A 532 -0.91 19.84 -8.53
N ILE A 533 -0.33 20.86 -7.91
CA ILE A 533 -0.57 22.27 -8.25
C ILE A 533 0.73 22.82 -8.86
N LYS A 534 0.66 23.30 -10.10
CA LYS A 534 1.73 24.11 -10.69
C LYS A 534 1.68 25.52 -10.06
N LEU A 535 2.81 26.23 -10.01
CA LEU A 535 2.93 27.55 -9.37
C LEU A 535 1.85 28.54 -9.84
N GLY A 536 1.32 29.34 -8.92
CA GLY A 536 0.22 30.29 -9.17
C GLY A 536 -0.97 30.14 -8.21
N GLY A 537 -0.95 29.11 -7.35
CA GLY A 537 -1.94 28.85 -6.32
C GLY A 537 -3.36 28.58 -6.82
N ILE A 538 -4.24 28.17 -5.90
CA ILE A 538 -5.68 28.13 -6.11
C ILE A 538 -6.34 28.74 -4.88
N ASP A 539 -7.21 29.72 -5.08
CA ASP A 539 -7.99 30.27 -3.96
C ASP A 539 -9.04 29.25 -3.48
N GLN A 540 -9.53 29.46 -2.26
CA GLN A 540 -10.47 28.53 -1.63
C GLN A 540 -11.81 28.43 -2.39
N GLU A 541 -12.25 29.49 -3.05
CA GLU A 541 -13.52 29.49 -3.80
C GLU A 541 -13.42 28.61 -5.05
N LYS A 542 -12.35 28.74 -5.82
CA LYS A 542 -12.08 27.90 -7.00
C LYS A 542 -11.90 26.44 -6.59
N LEU A 543 -11.20 26.18 -5.50
CA LEU A 543 -11.04 24.83 -4.96
C LEU A 543 -12.38 24.23 -4.56
N LYS A 544 -13.26 25.01 -3.92
CA LYS A 544 -14.62 24.58 -3.58
C LYS A 544 -15.41 24.21 -4.84
N ILE A 545 -15.43 25.07 -5.85
CA ILE A 545 -16.11 24.79 -7.13
C ILE A 545 -15.58 23.48 -7.74
N ALA A 546 -14.26 23.30 -7.71
CA ALA A 546 -13.62 22.11 -8.26
C ALA A 546 -14.01 20.82 -7.51
N LEU A 547 -14.03 20.83 -6.17
CA LEU A 547 -14.44 19.69 -5.35
C LEU A 547 -15.92 19.33 -5.53
N TYR A 548 -16.81 20.32 -5.61
CA TYR A 548 -18.23 20.07 -5.85
C TYR A 548 -18.51 19.55 -7.26
N GLN A 549 -17.80 20.05 -8.28
CA GLN A 549 -17.88 19.46 -9.63
C GLN A 549 -17.31 18.04 -9.67
N ALA A 550 -16.26 17.75 -8.89
CA ALA A 550 -15.72 16.39 -8.74
C ALA A 550 -16.74 15.46 -8.07
N LYS A 551 -17.50 15.96 -7.08
CA LYS A 551 -18.61 15.22 -6.47
C LYS A 551 -19.68 14.86 -7.50
N GLU A 552 -20.11 15.81 -8.34
CA GLU A 552 -21.07 15.56 -9.43
C GLU A 552 -20.59 14.43 -10.35
N GLY A 553 -19.32 14.50 -10.80
CA GLY A 553 -18.72 13.47 -11.63
C GLY A 553 -18.61 12.11 -10.93
N ARG A 554 -18.21 12.09 -9.66
CA ARG A 554 -18.09 10.88 -8.82
C ARG A 554 -19.45 10.18 -8.66
N LEU A 555 -20.50 10.93 -8.34
CA LEU A 555 -21.85 10.41 -8.17
C LEU A 555 -22.40 9.82 -9.47
N HIS A 556 -22.18 10.50 -10.60
CA HIS A 556 -22.56 9.98 -11.92
C HIS A 556 -21.93 8.62 -12.21
N ILE A 557 -20.62 8.47 -11.92
CA ILE A 557 -19.90 7.20 -12.11
C ILE A 557 -20.43 6.12 -11.14
N LEU A 558 -20.65 6.47 -9.87
CA LEU A 558 -21.21 5.55 -8.87
C LEU A 558 -22.58 5.01 -9.28
N ASP A 559 -23.46 5.85 -9.81
CA ASP A 559 -24.79 5.41 -10.24
C ASP A 559 -24.75 4.39 -11.40
N ILE A 560 -23.73 4.47 -12.26
CA ILE A 560 -23.48 3.47 -13.31
C ILE A 560 -22.91 2.19 -12.69
N MET A 561 -21.93 2.32 -11.79
CA MET A 561 -21.32 1.19 -11.08
C MET A 561 -22.33 0.41 -10.23
N GLU A 562 -23.25 1.09 -9.55
CA GLU A 562 -24.31 0.45 -8.75
C GLU A 562 -25.27 -0.39 -9.58
N LYS A 563 -25.51 -0.01 -10.84
CA LYS A 563 -26.30 -0.82 -11.76
C LYS A 563 -25.54 -2.09 -12.13
N ALA A 564 -24.27 -1.97 -12.51
CA ALA A 564 -23.43 -3.12 -12.84
C ALA A 564 -23.24 -4.05 -11.62
N ALA A 565 -23.10 -3.49 -10.42
CA ALA A 565 -22.93 -4.27 -9.19
C ALA A 565 -24.11 -5.20 -8.87
N LYS A 566 -25.34 -4.84 -9.29
CA LYS A 566 -26.54 -5.69 -9.12
C LYS A 566 -26.54 -6.90 -10.05
N GLU A 567 -25.79 -6.85 -11.14
CA GLU A 567 -25.68 -7.91 -12.14
C GLU A 567 -24.49 -8.84 -11.87
N ILE A 568 -23.69 -8.55 -10.85
CA ILE A 568 -22.54 -9.38 -10.46
C ILE A 568 -23.01 -10.77 -10.02
N ILE A 569 -22.45 -11.79 -10.65
CA ILE A 569 -22.60 -13.19 -10.25
C ILE A 569 -21.24 -13.66 -9.71
N VAL A 570 -21.17 -13.90 -8.40
CA VAL A 570 -19.95 -14.39 -7.73
C VAL A 570 -19.72 -15.86 -8.11
N ASN A 571 -18.48 -16.21 -8.47
CA ASN A 571 -18.11 -17.58 -8.77
C ASN A 571 -17.67 -18.32 -7.49
N GLU A 572 -18.63 -18.85 -6.75
CA GLU A 572 -18.40 -19.59 -5.49
C GLU A 572 -17.54 -20.85 -5.63
N GLU A 573 -17.38 -21.39 -6.85
CA GLU A 573 -16.59 -22.61 -7.07
C GLU A 573 -15.09 -22.36 -6.94
N ILE A 574 -14.62 -21.17 -7.31
CA ILE A 574 -13.21 -20.80 -7.30
C ILE A 574 -12.81 -20.02 -6.04
N LEU A 575 -13.77 -19.51 -5.28
CA LEU A 575 -13.47 -18.77 -4.06
C LEU A 575 -12.83 -19.69 -3.02
N PRO A 576 -11.78 -19.23 -2.31
CA PRO A 576 -11.22 -19.98 -1.21
C PRO A 576 -12.27 -20.11 -0.11
N LYS A 577 -12.36 -21.30 0.46
CA LYS A 577 -13.30 -21.61 1.54
C LYS A 577 -12.55 -21.57 2.87
N ILE A 578 -13.20 -21.04 3.90
CA ILE A 578 -12.64 -20.96 5.26
C ILE A 578 -13.58 -21.63 6.25
N GLU A 579 -12.99 -22.35 7.19
CA GLU A 579 -13.64 -22.79 8.41
C GLU A 579 -12.92 -22.20 9.63
N LEU A 580 -13.68 -21.50 10.46
CA LEU A 580 -13.24 -20.91 11.72
C LEU A 580 -13.88 -21.66 12.88
N PHE A 581 -13.09 -22.02 13.88
CA PHE A 581 -13.59 -22.62 15.11
C PHE A 581 -12.61 -22.42 16.27
N ASN A 582 -13.15 -22.44 17.48
CA ASN A 582 -12.35 -22.28 18.69
C ASN A 582 -12.06 -23.63 19.35
N ILE A 583 -10.90 -23.72 19.97
CA ILE A 583 -10.50 -24.79 20.86
C ILE A 583 -9.93 -24.19 22.15
N ASP A 584 -9.72 -25.03 23.16
CA ASP A 584 -8.99 -24.62 24.35
C ASP A 584 -7.56 -24.15 23.95
N PRO A 585 -7.13 -22.92 24.32
CA PRO A 585 -5.80 -22.40 24.00
C PRO A 585 -4.65 -23.34 24.40
N SER A 586 -4.80 -24.11 25.49
CA SER A 586 -3.81 -25.09 25.93
C SER A 586 -3.59 -26.24 24.94
N LYS A 587 -4.56 -26.50 24.07
CA LYS A 587 -4.54 -27.57 23.06
C LYS A 587 -3.94 -27.16 21.73
N ILE A 588 -3.68 -25.88 21.49
CA ILE A 588 -3.00 -25.43 20.27
C ILE A 588 -1.61 -26.07 20.13
N VAL A 589 -0.93 -26.34 21.24
CA VAL A 589 0.36 -27.03 21.25
C VAL A 589 0.25 -28.44 20.66
N ASP A 590 -0.89 -29.11 20.84
CA ASP A 590 -1.15 -30.45 20.29
C ASP A 590 -1.35 -30.41 18.77
N ILE A 591 -1.92 -29.32 18.23
CA ILE A 591 -2.06 -29.10 16.78
C ILE A 591 -0.70 -28.83 16.14
N ILE A 592 0.10 -27.95 16.75
CA ILE A 592 1.43 -27.61 16.24
C ILE A 592 2.32 -28.87 16.27
N GLY A 593 2.26 -29.62 17.37
CA GLY A 593 3.11 -30.78 17.61
C GLY A 593 4.57 -30.40 17.84
N GLN A 594 5.41 -31.40 18.12
CA GLN A 594 6.84 -31.17 18.37
C GLN A 594 7.52 -30.61 17.10
N GLY A 595 8.04 -29.38 17.18
CA GLY A 595 8.74 -28.71 16.09
C GLY A 595 7.85 -28.33 14.89
N GLY A 596 6.52 -28.25 15.07
CA GLY A 596 5.59 -27.97 13.97
C GLY A 596 5.31 -29.17 13.06
N LYS A 597 5.69 -30.39 13.47
CA LYS A 597 5.54 -31.59 12.63
C LYS A 597 4.06 -31.92 12.34
N THR A 598 3.22 -31.84 13.37
CA THR A 598 1.80 -32.22 13.26
C THR A 598 1.05 -31.23 12.38
N ILE A 599 1.24 -29.93 12.55
CA ILE A 599 0.59 -28.93 11.69
C ILE A 599 1.03 -29.06 10.22
N LYS A 600 2.33 -29.32 9.96
CA LYS A 600 2.82 -29.57 8.60
C LYS A 600 2.20 -30.82 7.98
N GLU A 601 2.08 -31.90 8.76
CA GLU A 601 1.42 -33.13 8.32
C GLU A 601 -0.05 -32.89 7.95
N ILE A 602 -0.78 -32.09 8.74
CA ILE A 602 -2.18 -31.75 8.46
C ILE A 602 -2.27 -30.90 7.18
N ILE A 603 -1.42 -29.87 7.05
CA ILE A 603 -1.34 -29.00 5.86
C ILE A 603 -1.07 -29.83 4.60
N GLU A 604 -0.07 -30.73 4.63
CA GLU A 604 0.29 -31.58 3.48
C GLU A 604 -0.80 -32.62 3.17
N LYS A 605 -1.38 -33.26 4.20
CA LYS A 605 -2.36 -34.33 4.04
C LYS A 605 -3.68 -33.84 3.46
N PHE A 606 -4.16 -32.69 3.91
CA PHE A 606 -5.44 -32.15 3.49
C PHE A 606 -5.30 -31.03 2.45
N ASN A 607 -4.08 -30.63 2.09
CA ASN A 607 -3.80 -29.54 1.16
C ASN A 607 -4.53 -28.23 1.54
N VAL A 608 -4.43 -27.87 2.83
CA VAL A 608 -5.08 -26.69 3.44
C VAL A 608 -4.02 -25.78 4.07
N SER A 609 -4.34 -24.50 4.23
CA SER A 609 -3.60 -23.57 5.08
C SER A 609 -4.25 -23.51 6.46
N ILE A 610 -3.44 -23.50 7.53
CA ILE A 610 -3.92 -23.43 8.90
C ILE A 610 -3.25 -22.25 9.61
N ASP A 611 -4.06 -21.34 10.16
CA ASP A 611 -3.62 -20.29 11.07
C ASP A 611 -4.19 -20.54 12.47
N LEU A 612 -3.40 -20.21 13.49
CA LEU A 612 -3.65 -20.51 14.89
C LEU A 612 -3.37 -19.28 15.77
N ASP A 613 -4.41 -18.71 16.37
CA ASP A 613 -4.27 -17.70 17.42
C ASP A 613 -4.10 -18.39 18.78
N ARG A 614 -2.87 -18.37 19.30
CA ARG A 614 -2.50 -19.02 20.57
C ARG A 614 -3.20 -18.42 21.77
N ASP A 615 -3.50 -17.13 21.75
CA ASP A 615 -4.04 -16.41 22.90
C ASP A 615 -5.57 -16.58 22.96
N LYS A 616 -6.23 -16.58 21.80
CA LYS A 616 -7.70 -16.73 21.70
C LYS A 616 -8.18 -18.17 21.54
N GLY A 617 -7.30 -19.12 21.22
CA GLY A 617 -7.70 -20.50 20.94
C GLY A 617 -8.36 -20.67 19.57
N GLU A 618 -8.21 -19.69 18.66
CA GLU A 618 -8.89 -19.66 17.37
C GLU A 618 -8.10 -20.44 16.33
N VAL A 619 -8.79 -21.32 15.59
CA VAL A 619 -8.23 -22.12 14.51
C VAL A 619 -8.94 -21.78 13.22
N LYS A 620 -8.16 -21.39 12.23
CA LYS A 620 -8.63 -21.02 10.90
C LYS A 620 -8.04 -21.98 9.87
N ILE A 621 -8.91 -22.67 9.14
CA ILE A 621 -8.52 -23.56 8.05
C ILE A 621 -9.00 -22.96 6.75
N SER A 622 -8.10 -22.77 5.79
CA SER A 622 -8.40 -22.21 4.46
C SER A 622 -8.00 -23.19 3.36
N GLY A 623 -8.79 -23.31 2.29
CA GLY A 623 -8.46 -24.16 1.14
C GLY A 623 -9.45 -24.03 -0.01
N CYS A 624 -9.20 -24.73 -1.12
CA CYS A 624 -10.08 -24.68 -2.30
C CYS A 624 -11.19 -25.74 -2.27
N ASN A 625 -11.10 -26.76 -1.40
CA ASN A 625 -12.07 -27.86 -1.32
C ASN A 625 -12.69 -27.96 0.09
N ASN A 626 -14.01 -27.79 0.16
CA ASN A 626 -14.75 -27.84 1.43
C ASN A 626 -14.63 -29.19 2.14
N GLU A 627 -14.61 -30.30 1.39
CA GLU A 627 -14.49 -31.64 1.97
C GLU A 627 -13.15 -31.82 2.69
N GLN A 628 -12.07 -31.30 2.10
CA GLN A 628 -10.73 -31.35 2.69
C GLN A 628 -10.62 -30.44 3.92
N ILE A 629 -11.24 -29.27 3.88
CA ILE A 629 -11.30 -28.35 5.04
C ILE A 629 -12.06 -28.99 6.20
N MET A 630 -13.23 -29.58 5.93
CA MET A 630 -14.02 -30.29 6.94
C MET A 630 -13.25 -31.49 7.49
N ALA A 631 -12.59 -32.27 6.64
CA ALA A 631 -11.76 -33.39 7.07
C ALA A 631 -10.57 -32.94 7.94
N ALA A 632 -9.94 -31.80 7.61
CA ALA A 632 -8.89 -31.20 8.42
C ALA A 632 -9.42 -30.71 9.78
N LYS A 633 -10.59 -30.06 9.80
CA LYS A 633 -11.29 -29.61 11.02
C LYS A 633 -11.59 -30.79 11.94
N ASP A 634 -12.15 -31.87 11.41
CA ASP A 634 -12.46 -33.08 12.18
C ASP A 634 -11.19 -33.76 12.69
N TYR A 635 -10.13 -33.79 11.87
CA TYR A 635 -8.83 -34.32 12.30
C TYR A 635 -8.23 -33.51 13.45
N ILE A 636 -8.27 -32.17 13.37
CA ILE A 636 -7.83 -31.27 14.45
C ILE A 636 -8.67 -31.48 15.70
N LYS A 637 -10.00 -31.51 15.57
CA LYS A 637 -10.90 -31.77 16.70
C LYS A 637 -10.61 -33.13 17.35
N ASN A 638 -10.29 -34.14 16.56
CA ASN A 638 -9.91 -35.45 17.10
C ASN A 638 -8.59 -35.39 17.86
N ILE A 639 -7.58 -34.64 17.40
CA ILE A 639 -6.33 -34.44 18.13
C ILE A 639 -6.57 -33.71 19.46
N THR A 640 -7.42 -32.69 19.46
CA THR A 640 -7.67 -31.84 20.64
C THR A 640 -8.62 -32.49 21.65
N ASN A 641 -9.62 -33.24 21.17
CA ASN A 641 -10.60 -33.98 21.97
C ASN A 641 -10.10 -35.35 22.40
N SER A 642 -9.07 -35.89 21.73
CA SER A 642 -8.31 -36.99 22.29
C SER A 642 -7.76 -36.50 23.61
N GLN A 643 -8.44 -36.89 24.69
CA GLN A 643 -7.86 -36.88 26.01
C GLN A 643 -6.53 -37.61 25.86
N LYS A 644 -5.45 -36.83 25.79
CA LYS A 644 -4.27 -37.16 26.56
C LYS A 644 -4.79 -37.27 27.99
N ASN A 645 -5.28 -38.46 28.34
CA ASN A 645 -4.82 -39.15 29.54
C ASN A 645 -3.39 -38.68 29.69
N HIS A 646 -3.14 -37.89 30.73
CA HIS A 646 -1.81 -37.51 31.10
C HIS A 646 -1.00 -38.81 31.17
N LYS A 647 -0.32 -39.18 30.08
CA LYS A 647 0.93 -39.91 30.10
C LYS A 647 1.95 -38.92 30.69
N LYS A 648 1.73 -38.56 31.95
CA LYS A 648 2.81 -38.65 32.92
C LYS A 648 3.37 -40.04 32.75
N PHE A 649 4.68 -40.12 32.67
CA PHE A 649 5.41 -41.35 32.93
C PHE A 649 4.92 -41.97 34.25
N SER A 650 3.90 -42.83 34.20
CA SER A 650 3.71 -43.89 35.17
C SER A 650 3.56 -45.18 34.35
N LYS A 651 4.58 -46.02 34.47
CA LYS A 651 4.45 -47.45 34.23
C LYS A 651 3.45 -47.98 35.26
N ASP A 652 2.17 -47.95 34.95
CA ASP A 652 1.24 -48.88 35.58
C ASP A 652 0.99 -50.01 34.59
N LYS A 653 2.00 -50.89 34.51
CA LYS A 653 1.76 -52.29 34.14
C LYS A 653 0.85 -52.82 35.25
N ASN A 654 -0.37 -53.26 34.92
CA ASN A 654 -1.28 -53.89 35.88
C ASN A 654 -0.55 -55.04 36.60
N LEU A 655 -0.10 -54.77 37.84
CA LEU A 655 0.49 -55.76 38.75
C LEU A 655 -0.58 -56.50 39.56
N SER A 656 -1.85 -56.19 39.35
CA SER A 656 -3.01 -56.82 40.00
C SER A 656 -3.24 -58.28 39.60
N ASP A 657 -2.48 -58.78 38.60
CA ASP A 657 -2.63 -60.14 38.05
C ASP A 657 -1.65 -61.17 38.66
N PHE A 658 -0.82 -60.77 39.63
CA PHE A 658 0.20 -61.64 40.25
C PHE A 658 0.02 -61.68 41.77
N GLU A 659 -0.22 -62.87 42.31
CA GLU A 659 -0.31 -63.09 43.75
C GLU A 659 1.02 -63.65 44.30
N LEU A 660 1.37 -63.27 45.54
CA LEU A 660 2.55 -63.81 46.22
C LEU A 660 2.42 -65.33 46.35
N GLY A 661 3.43 -66.04 45.86
CA GLY A 661 3.47 -67.50 45.87
C GLY A 661 2.84 -68.19 44.65
N GLN A 662 2.36 -67.44 43.65
CA GLN A 662 1.88 -68.01 42.40
C GLN A 662 3.05 -68.50 41.52
N GLU A 663 2.91 -69.69 40.93
CA GLU A 663 3.93 -70.32 40.08
C GLU A 663 3.63 -70.08 38.60
N PHE A 664 4.69 -69.84 37.82
CA PHE A 664 4.65 -69.63 36.39
C PHE A 664 5.78 -70.38 35.71
N GLU A 665 5.55 -70.89 34.49
CA GLU A 665 6.63 -71.28 33.59
C GLU A 665 6.94 -70.10 32.69
N GLY A 666 8.19 -69.64 32.74
CA GLY A 666 8.63 -68.45 32.02
C GLY A 666 9.95 -68.65 31.32
N VAL A 667 10.15 -67.95 30.21
CA VAL A 667 11.35 -68.04 29.37
C VAL A 667 12.38 -67.03 29.85
N VAL A 668 13.64 -67.44 30.02
CA VAL A 668 14.74 -66.53 30.36
C VAL A 668 15.03 -65.64 29.17
N LYS A 669 14.69 -64.34 29.27
CA LYS A 669 14.95 -63.37 28.20
C LYS A 669 16.37 -62.82 28.21
N LYS A 670 16.91 -62.59 29.40
CA LYS A 670 18.18 -61.90 29.54
C LYS A 670 18.87 -62.24 30.84
N ILE A 671 20.15 -62.59 30.76
CA ILE A 671 20.99 -62.85 31.94
C ILE A 671 21.90 -61.65 32.18
N THR A 672 21.97 -61.20 33.43
CA THR A 672 22.79 -60.06 33.87
C THR A 672 23.63 -60.43 35.08
N GLN A 673 24.62 -59.60 35.42
CA GLN A 673 25.55 -59.89 36.54
C GLN A 673 24.85 -60.02 37.91
N PHE A 674 23.66 -59.44 38.08
CA PHE A 674 22.90 -59.49 39.34
C PHE A 674 21.70 -60.44 39.30
N GLY A 675 21.43 -61.12 38.17
CA GLY A 675 20.31 -62.05 38.07
C GLY A 675 19.84 -62.33 36.64
N ALA A 676 18.81 -63.16 36.52
CA ALA A 676 18.17 -63.51 35.24
C ALA A 676 16.75 -62.95 35.18
N PHE A 677 16.39 -62.33 34.05
CA PHE A 677 15.04 -61.86 33.77
C PHE A 677 14.25 -62.95 33.07
N VAL A 678 13.16 -63.38 33.69
CA VAL A 678 12.26 -64.41 33.20
C VAL A 678 10.95 -63.75 32.79
N GLU A 679 10.55 -63.93 31.55
CA GLU A 679 9.26 -63.45 31.07
C GLU A 679 8.13 -64.28 31.70
N LEU A 680 7.24 -63.60 32.41
CA LEU A 680 6.00 -64.14 32.94
C LEU A 680 4.85 -63.82 31.96
N LYS A 681 3.61 -63.79 32.45
CA LYS A 681 2.44 -63.46 31.65
C LYS A 681 2.38 -61.96 31.29
N ASN A 682 1.71 -61.62 30.19
CA ASN A 682 1.42 -60.23 29.77
C ASN A 682 2.66 -59.33 29.52
N ASN A 683 3.77 -59.88 28.99
CA ASN A 683 5.02 -59.15 28.74
C ASN A 683 5.61 -58.49 30.01
N ILE A 684 5.42 -59.10 31.18
CA ILE A 684 5.97 -58.67 32.46
C ILE A 684 7.12 -59.59 32.83
N ASP A 685 8.28 -59.02 33.10
CA ASP A 685 9.48 -59.79 33.44
C ASP A 685 9.64 -59.85 34.97
N GLY A 686 9.84 -61.04 35.50
CA GLY A 686 10.27 -61.28 36.87
C GLY A 686 11.80 -61.40 36.94
N LEU A 687 12.40 -60.91 38.02
CA LEU A 687 13.85 -61.01 38.23
C LEU A 687 14.15 -62.12 39.24
N ILE A 688 14.99 -63.08 38.84
CA ILE A 688 15.63 -64.04 39.76
C ILE A 688 16.99 -63.48 40.16
N HIS A 689 17.21 -63.27 41.45
CA HIS A 689 18.48 -62.75 41.95
C HIS A 689 19.62 -63.77 41.78
N HIS A 690 20.82 -63.32 41.39
CA HIS A 690 21.96 -64.19 41.09
C HIS A 690 22.29 -65.20 42.21
N SER A 691 22.07 -64.83 43.47
CA SER A 691 22.31 -65.73 44.62
C SER A 691 21.46 -67.00 44.59
N LYS A 692 20.32 -67.01 43.91
CA LYS A 692 19.39 -68.15 43.80
C LYS A 692 19.69 -69.07 42.60
N ILE A 693 20.53 -68.62 41.67
CA ILE A 693 20.86 -69.34 40.41
C ILE A 693 22.35 -69.66 40.27
N LYS A 694 23.18 -69.28 41.25
CA LYS A 694 24.64 -69.40 41.21
C LYS A 694 25.17 -70.83 41.00
N HIS A 695 24.35 -71.84 41.30
CA HIS A 695 24.69 -73.26 41.17
C HIS A 695 24.06 -73.94 39.94
N LEU A 696 23.31 -73.20 39.13
CA LEU A 696 22.58 -73.70 37.94
C LEU A 696 23.16 -73.06 36.67
N ASN A 697 23.36 -73.87 35.63
CA ASN A 697 23.92 -73.40 34.37
C ASN A 697 22.78 -73.02 33.41
N ILE A 698 22.21 -71.82 33.61
CA ILE A 698 21.04 -71.31 32.87
C ILE A 698 21.50 -70.52 31.64
N LYS A 699 20.83 -70.72 30.50
CA LYS A 699 21.02 -69.98 29.25
C LYS A 699 19.81 -69.13 28.90
N GLU A 700 20.02 -68.12 28.05
CA GLU A 700 18.91 -67.37 27.45
C GLU A 700 18.06 -68.32 26.58
N GLN A 701 16.74 -68.18 26.67
CA GLN A 701 15.69 -69.07 26.16
C GLN A 701 15.41 -70.38 26.93
N ASP A 702 16.09 -70.63 28.05
CA ASP A 702 15.67 -71.74 28.93
C ASP A 702 14.30 -71.44 29.56
N ILE A 703 13.47 -72.48 29.70
CA ILE A 703 12.16 -72.40 30.35
C ILE A 703 12.35 -72.80 31.81
N LEU A 704 12.00 -71.90 32.72
CA LEU A 704 12.12 -72.12 34.16
C LEU A 704 10.76 -72.00 34.83
N ARG A 705 10.52 -72.87 35.81
CA ARG A 705 9.36 -72.78 36.69
C ARG A 705 9.72 -71.93 37.90
N VAL A 706 9.01 -70.81 38.05
CA VAL A 706 9.35 -69.76 39.00
C VAL A 706 8.13 -69.33 39.80
N LYS A 707 8.34 -68.99 41.07
CA LYS A 707 7.31 -68.55 42.01
C LYS A 707 7.52 -67.10 42.41
N VAL A 708 6.45 -66.32 42.43
CA VAL A 708 6.51 -64.92 42.85
C VAL A 708 6.86 -64.82 44.34
N SER A 709 8.03 -64.28 44.65
CA SER A 709 8.55 -64.18 46.02
C SER A 709 8.31 -62.81 46.65
N GLU A 710 8.38 -61.72 45.87
CA GLU A 710 8.11 -60.36 46.36
C GLU A 710 7.61 -59.46 45.22
N ILE A 711 6.61 -58.62 45.49
CA ILE A 711 6.14 -57.57 44.58
C ILE A 711 6.32 -56.22 45.28
N LYS A 712 7.26 -55.39 44.81
CA LYS A 712 7.58 -54.12 45.45
C LYS A 712 7.95 -53.06 44.42
N ASN A 713 7.35 -51.86 44.53
CA ASN A 713 7.61 -50.70 43.67
C ASN A 713 7.57 -51.02 42.15
N GLY A 714 6.59 -51.81 41.72
CA GLY A 714 6.39 -52.14 40.30
C GLY A 714 7.39 -53.13 39.71
N LYS A 715 8.14 -53.85 40.54
CA LYS A 715 9.04 -54.95 40.15
C LYS A 715 8.59 -56.25 40.82
N ILE A 716 8.68 -57.36 40.08
CA ILE A 716 8.35 -58.70 40.56
C ILE A 716 9.67 -59.46 40.73
N SER A 717 9.96 -59.87 41.96
CA SER A 717 11.03 -60.83 42.26
C SER A 717 10.44 -62.24 42.23
N VAL A 718 11.15 -63.15 41.58
CA VAL A 718 10.74 -64.56 41.48
C VAL A 718 11.86 -65.47 41.95
N ASP A 719 11.49 -66.57 42.61
CA ASP A 719 12.40 -67.63 43.03
C ASP A 719 12.14 -68.88 42.19
N LEU A 720 13.16 -69.70 41.96
CA LEU A 720 12.98 -71.01 41.32
C LEU A 720 12.14 -71.91 42.21
N CYS A 721 11.16 -72.59 41.60
CA CYS A 721 10.56 -73.77 42.21
C CYS A 721 11.57 -74.93 42.14
N GLU A 722 11.67 -75.73 43.20
CA GLU A 722 12.44 -76.98 43.18
C GLU A 722 11.87 -78.00 42.19
#